data_AF-A0A2E3DHA8-F1
#
_entry.id   AF-A0A2E3DHA8-F1
#
_cell.length_a   1.000
_cell.length_b   1.000
_cell.length_c   1.000
_cell.angle_alpha   90.00
_cell.angle_beta   90.00
_cell.angle_gamma   90.00
#
_symmetry.space_group_name_H-M   'P 1'
#
loop_
_entity.id
_entity.type
_entity.pdbx_description
1 polymer ?
#
loop_
_entity_poly.entity_id
_entity_poly.type
_entity_poly.pdbx_seq_one_letter_code
_entity_poly.pdbx_strand_id
1 'polypeptide(L)'
;MNWRNVKRLFIRELLGQLRDRRTIFTTVLLPVLIYPVLGLVLMQAAQFITQSTSKIVIVGDFQYAGLPALLTGSQKDKDNYSITESLLELAPEAFPENATIDGVKESLQQRLDSKEFDAALVLTPEFGEYLSYLQKVVRGETELQRQHGDLPGPLIVFNSVVDKSKIARSRISSLLEGWEEKVRKRLFELGELPLGVATPISFETQDIAPQESQAAEFWASLIPIMLLLWTLTGAFYPAVDLCAGEKERGTLETLLCGPAKRVEIVTGKLLTVMVFSFATSLANLVAIAFTGVFMVAKVMPVGSELHAKLGVFPGWSILWSLVVLIPLVAMFSALSLAAATFARSSKEGQYYMMPLMMLALPLSMISILPNVELNLGTSLIPVSGSALLLRNLVESQFDVAIRYALPVMASSAFCCYLAVRWATFQFNSEAVLFRESEKWDLRLWLRQLIRNKPLLPTGGMAIFVAFSILMLRYVANAAATVPESWQDFVIDNSLALILTVGMPAILVAIIFTRNPLASLKIQKPNGLIILLAIVLPLFLHPVVLWMGIGIEKIYPISPGMNAALAPVEQIMSGAPWWAMLLAIAVVPGIFEELAFRGVILTGLQKNAKASSAIFVSAAFFGITHGILQQSINAFAIGLLLGYVAVRAGSLLPTIIMHVLHNGITYMFSQNADHEQVAVLMTEYEGQLMYSPVVAVVGGFVALLLLYVIHLKTRPDKHKLISDRFPYVQ
;
A
#
# COMPACT_ATOMS: atom_id res chain seq x y z
N MET A 1 10.68 -35.51 7.81
CA MET A 1 10.84 -34.57 8.93
C MET A 1 10.43 -35.31 10.18
N ASN A 2 11.30 -35.44 11.18
CA ASN A 2 10.97 -36.11 12.44
C ASN A 2 10.46 -35.09 13.47
N TRP A 3 9.16 -35.14 13.77
CA TRP A 3 8.51 -34.21 14.70
C TRP A 3 9.05 -34.30 16.13
N ARG A 4 9.63 -35.43 16.55
CA ARG A 4 10.27 -35.55 17.88
C ARG A 4 11.52 -34.66 17.97
N ASN A 5 12.30 -34.56 16.89
CA ASN A 5 13.47 -33.68 16.83
C ASN A 5 13.04 -32.22 16.89
N VAL A 6 12.04 -31.84 16.07
CA VAL A 6 11.48 -30.47 16.05
C VAL A 6 10.96 -30.08 17.43
N LYS A 7 10.19 -30.95 18.10
CA LYS A 7 9.66 -30.68 19.44
C LYS A 7 10.76 -30.47 20.48
N ARG A 8 11.82 -31.29 20.46
CA ARG A 8 12.97 -31.14 21.39
C ARG A 8 13.71 -29.83 21.17
N LEU A 9 13.96 -29.46 19.90
CA LEU A 9 14.58 -28.21 19.53
C LEU A 9 13.72 -27.02 19.96
N PHE A 10 12.44 -27.02 19.60
CA PHE A 10 11.48 -25.99 20.01
C PHE A 10 11.47 -25.78 21.54
N ILE A 11 11.39 -26.85 22.34
CA ILE A 11 11.38 -26.76 23.80
C ILE A 11 12.71 -26.18 24.32
N ARG A 12 13.86 -26.63 23.79
CA ARG A 12 15.17 -26.11 24.17
C ARG A 12 15.24 -24.59 23.93
N GLU A 13 14.88 -24.16 22.72
CA GLU A 13 14.97 -22.76 22.30
C GLU A 13 14.00 -21.88 23.09
N LEU A 14 12.76 -22.38 23.30
CA LEU A 14 11.74 -21.67 24.10
C LEU A 14 12.20 -21.46 25.54
N LEU A 15 12.74 -22.49 26.19
CA LEU A 15 13.27 -22.38 27.55
C LEU A 15 14.51 -21.48 27.63
N GLY A 16 15.35 -21.47 26.59
CA GLY A 16 16.48 -20.55 26.49
C GLY A 16 16.03 -19.10 26.49
N GLN A 17 15.08 -18.76 25.62
CA GLN A 17 14.53 -17.41 25.49
C GLN A 17 13.78 -16.96 26.75
N LEU A 18 12.99 -17.85 27.39
CA LEU A 18 12.28 -17.52 28.63
C LEU A 18 13.21 -17.25 29.84
N ARG A 19 14.48 -17.67 29.76
CA ARG A 19 15.48 -17.35 30.80
C ARG A 19 16.16 -16.01 30.56
N ASP A 20 16.08 -15.47 29.33
CA ASP A 20 16.65 -14.18 29.01
C ASP A 20 15.71 -13.03 29.40
N ARG A 21 16.05 -12.39 30.52
CA ARG A 21 15.31 -11.23 31.04
C ARG A 21 15.27 -10.07 30.05
N ARG A 22 16.33 -9.89 29.25
CA ARG A 22 16.40 -8.82 28.26
C ARG A 22 15.35 -9.04 27.18
N THR A 23 15.29 -10.26 26.65
CA THR A 23 14.32 -10.61 25.60
C THR A 23 12.89 -10.49 26.11
N ILE A 24 12.56 -10.98 27.31
CA ILE A 24 11.22 -10.81 27.89
C ILE A 24 10.87 -9.32 28.07
N PHE A 25 11.79 -8.54 28.61
CA PHE A 25 11.57 -7.11 28.84
C PHE A 25 11.33 -6.37 27.52
N THR A 26 12.17 -6.58 26.51
CA THR A 26 12.06 -5.84 25.24
C THR A 26 10.91 -6.32 24.36
N THR A 27 10.58 -7.61 24.39
CA THR A 27 9.53 -8.17 23.52
C THR A 27 8.15 -8.07 24.13
N VAL A 28 8.00 -8.22 25.45
CA VAL A 28 6.68 -8.28 26.10
C VAL A 28 6.41 -7.04 26.95
N LEU A 29 7.33 -6.66 27.83
CA LEU A 29 7.05 -5.63 28.84
C LEU A 29 7.10 -4.20 28.26
N LEU A 30 8.14 -3.88 27.48
CA LEU A 30 8.38 -2.54 26.96
C LEU A 30 7.24 -2.05 26.04
N PRO A 31 6.74 -2.84 25.06
CA PRO A 31 5.59 -2.47 24.23
C PRO A 31 4.34 -2.12 25.05
N VAL A 32 4.02 -2.95 26.05
CA VAL A 32 2.85 -2.76 26.92
C VAL A 32 2.95 -1.44 27.70
N LEU A 33 4.15 -1.06 28.13
CA LEU A 33 4.40 0.19 28.86
C LEU A 33 4.34 1.45 27.98
N ILE A 34 4.50 1.34 26.66
CA ILE A 34 4.50 2.49 25.74
C ILE A 34 3.08 3.03 25.52
N TYR A 35 2.03 2.21 25.59
CA TYR A 35 0.67 2.62 25.28
C TYR A 35 0.10 3.72 26.18
N PRO A 36 0.25 3.66 27.51
CA PRO A 36 -0.13 4.77 28.37
C PRO A 36 0.55 6.08 27.96
N VAL A 37 1.82 6.02 27.56
CA VAL A 37 2.59 7.21 27.15
C VAL A 37 2.14 7.72 25.77
N LEU A 38 1.97 6.83 24.80
CA LEU A 38 1.53 7.17 23.44
C LEU A 38 0.12 7.77 23.45
N GLY A 39 -0.79 7.22 24.26
CA GLY A 39 -2.14 7.77 24.44
C GLY A 39 -2.12 9.21 24.96
N LEU A 40 -1.23 9.51 25.92
CA LEU A 40 -1.04 10.88 26.42
C LEU A 40 -0.47 11.83 25.36
N VAL A 41 0.46 11.36 24.51
CA VAL A 41 1.06 12.17 23.43
C VAL A 41 0.07 12.43 22.29
N LEU A 42 -0.71 11.42 21.87
CA LEU A 42 -1.75 11.58 20.85
C LEU A 42 -2.82 12.58 21.29
N MET A 43 -3.15 12.60 22.59
CA MET A 43 -4.09 13.57 23.16
C MET A 43 -3.58 15.02 23.01
N GLN A 44 -2.28 15.24 23.20
CA GLN A 44 -1.66 16.56 22.96
C GLN A 44 -1.61 16.90 21.47
N ALA A 45 -1.33 15.93 20.60
CA ALA A 45 -1.24 16.14 19.15
C ALA A 45 -2.60 16.41 18.49
N ALA A 46 -3.68 15.77 18.96
CA ALA A 46 -5.04 15.98 18.47
C ALA A 46 -5.54 17.42 18.66
N GLN A 47 -4.93 18.20 19.58
CA GLN A 47 -5.23 19.61 19.78
C GLN A 47 -4.66 20.52 18.68
N PHE A 48 -3.77 20.02 17.81
CA PHE A 48 -3.07 20.82 16.79
C PHE A 48 -3.56 20.62 15.35
N ILE A 49 -4.43 19.65 15.08
CA ILE A 49 -4.94 19.39 13.72
C ILE A 49 -6.23 20.20 13.52
N THR A 50 -6.21 21.25 12.68
CA THR A 50 -7.19 21.51 11.59
C THR A 50 -7.08 22.94 11.00
N GLN A 51 -6.91 23.04 9.67
CA GLN A 51 -7.33 24.19 8.84
C GLN A 51 -7.84 23.67 7.48
N SER A 52 -9.15 23.52 7.34
CA SER A 52 -9.85 23.36 6.04
C SER A 52 -11.16 24.16 6.07
N THR A 53 -11.66 24.61 4.92
CA THR A 53 -12.95 25.32 4.78
C THR A 53 -14.14 24.36 4.89
N SER A 54 -15.26 24.82 5.45
CA SER A 54 -16.46 24.02 5.70
C SER A 54 -17.70 24.65 5.05
N LYS A 55 -18.52 23.83 4.38
CA LYS A 55 -19.77 24.23 3.73
C LYS A 55 -20.96 23.93 4.64
N ILE A 56 -21.85 24.89 4.86
CA ILE A 56 -22.95 24.84 5.83
C ILE A 56 -24.25 25.25 5.17
N VAL A 57 -25.36 24.60 5.53
CA VAL A 57 -26.71 25.03 5.16
C VAL A 57 -27.38 25.74 6.34
N ILE A 58 -28.05 26.88 6.10
CA ILE A 58 -28.87 27.57 7.11
C ILE A 58 -30.32 27.45 6.71
N VAL A 59 -31.16 26.83 7.54
CA VAL A 59 -32.60 26.67 7.31
C VAL A 59 -33.38 27.66 8.18
N GLY A 60 -34.15 28.55 7.57
CA GLY A 60 -34.99 29.54 8.25
C GLY A 60 -34.46 30.98 8.19
N ASP A 61 -35.23 31.91 8.74
CA ASP A 61 -34.91 33.34 8.70
C ASP A 61 -33.75 33.68 9.64
N PHE A 62 -32.73 34.35 9.10
CA PHE A 62 -31.51 34.77 9.82
C PHE A 62 -31.40 36.29 9.97
N GLN A 63 -32.46 37.03 9.63
CA GLN A 63 -32.58 38.48 9.81
C GLN A 63 -33.78 38.80 10.71
N TYR A 64 -33.52 39.42 11.85
CA TYR A 64 -34.56 39.80 12.82
C TYR A 64 -34.62 41.31 12.97
N ALA A 65 -35.82 41.89 12.84
CA ALA A 65 -36.01 43.33 12.89
C ALA A 65 -35.57 43.91 14.25
N GLY A 66 -34.73 44.94 14.23
CA GLY A 66 -34.26 45.62 15.45
C GLY A 66 -33.11 44.91 16.22
N LEU A 67 -32.62 43.77 15.73
CA LEU A 67 -31.44 43.08 16.26
C LEU A 67 -30.24 43.15 15.29
N PRO A 68 -29.01 42.96 15.78
CA PRO A 68 -27.83 42.81 14.91
C PRO A 68 -27.99 41.61 13.97
N ALA A 69 -27.55 41.74 12.72
CA ALA A 69 -27.55 40.62 11.78
C ALA A 69 -26.62 39.49 12.24
N LEU A 70 -27.05 38.24 12.06
CA LEU A 70 -26.26 37.03 12.38
C LEU A 70 -24.98 36.95 11.54
N LEU A 71 -25.05 37.40 10.27
CA LEU A 71 -23.94 37.36 9.31
C LEU A 71 -23.39 38.77 9.09
N THR A 72 -22.28 39.11 9.74
CA THR A 72 -21.52 40.36 9.49
C THR A 72 -20.20 40.04 8.80
N GLY A 73 -19.90 40.69 7.66
CA GLY A 73 -18.64 40.54 6.93
C GLY A 73 -18.63 39.49 5.82
N SER A 74 -19.81 39.05 5.34
CA SER A 74 -19.92 38.07 4.26
C SER A 74 -19.79 38.71 2.87
N GLN A 75 -19.05 38.06 1.96
CA GLN A 75 -19.16 38.33 0.53
C GLN A 75 -20.31 37.50 -0.04
N LYS A 76 -21.25 38.16 -0.72
CA LYS A 76 -22.39 37.53 -1.36
C LYS A 76 -22.03 37.20 -2.81
N ASP A 77 -22.05 35.91 -3.17
CA ASP A 77 -21.89 35.48 -4.56
C ASP A 77 -23.12 34.65 -4.99
N LYS A 78 -23.87 35.20 -5.96
CA LYS A 78 -25.13 34.74 -6.57
C LYS A 78 -26.23 34.27 -5.59
N ASP A 79 -26.02 33.20 -4.81
CA ASP A 79 -26.97 32.64 -3.83
C ASP A 79 -26.33 32.20 -2.49
N ASN A 80 -25.00 32.25 -2.32
CA ASN A 80 -24.27 31.80 -1.12
C ASN A 80 -23.52 32.95 -0.41
N TYR A 81 -23.25 32.77 0.89
CA TYR A 81 -22.44 33.69 1.69
C TYR A 81 -21.11 33.04 2.09
N SER A 82 -19.97 33.68 1.80
CA SER A 82 -18.67 33.24 2.29
C SER A 82 -18.17 34.14 3.42
N ILE A 83 -17.68 33.54 4.51
CA ILE A 83 -17.07 34.25 5.64
C ILE A 83 -15.59 33.85 5.73
N THR A 84 -14.72 34.74 5.23
CA THR A 84 -13.27 34.49 5.10
C THR A 84 -12.57 34.32 6.45
N GLU A 85 -13.02 35.01 7.50
CA GLU A 85 -12.43 34.95 8.85
C GLU A 85 -12.73 33.64 9.58
N SER A 86 -13.87 33.00 9.32
CA SER A 86 -14.30 31.75 9.96
C SER A 86 -14.19 30.53 9.03
N LEU A 87 -13.73 30.69 7.79
CA LEU A 87 -13.59 29.62 6.80
C LEU A 87 -14.91 28.86 6.53
N LEU A 88 -16.04 29.59 6.46
CA LEU A 88 -17.37 29.05 6.24
C LEU A 88 -17.96 29.47 4.88
N GLU A 89 -18.55 28.52 4.16
CA GLU A 89 -19.45 28.77 3.03
C GLU A 89 -20.88 28.44 3.45
N LEU A 90 -21.82 29.37 3.30
CA LEU A 90 -23.19 29.25 3.80
C LEU A 90 -24.18 29.26 2.63
N ALA A 91 -25.07 28.27 2.60
CA ALA A 91 -26.19 28.18 1.66
C ALA A 91 -27.52 28.37 2.43
N PRO A 92 -28.24 29.48 2.23
CA PRO A 92 -29.51 29.75 2.91
C PRO A 92 -30.69 29.01 2.26
N GLU A 93 -31.60 28.48 3.08
CA GLU A 93 -32.82 27.79 2.67
C GLU A 93 -34.02 28.26 3.50
N ALA A 94 -35.19 28.37 2.87
CA ALA A 94 -36.43 28.72 3.56
C ALA A 94 -36.93 27.57 4.44
N PHE A 95 -37.56 27.89 5.58
CA PHE A 95 -38.22 26.88 6.39
C PHE A 95 -39.49 26.38 5.66
N PRO A 96 -39.67 25.06 5.43
CA PRO A 96 -40.81 24.57 4.65
C PRO A 96 -42.16 24.81 5.33
N GLU A 97 -43.17 25.26 4.57
CA GLU A 97 -44.54 25.49 5.10
C GLU A 97 -45.16 24.19 5.64
N ASN A 98 -45.67 24.22 6.88
CA ASN A 98 -46.30 23.10 7.59
C ASN A 98 -45.39 21.90 7.93
N ALA A 99 -44.06 22.02 7.82
CA ALA A 99 -43.15 20.96 8.23
C ALA A 99 -42.94 20.95 9.76
N THR A 100 -42.92 19.75 10.35
CA THR A 100 -42.48 19.57 11.74
C THR A 100 -40.96 19.66 11.83
N ILE A 101 -40.45 20.07 12.98
CA ILE A 101 -39.01 20.12 13.27
C ILE A 101 -38.35 18.75 12.97
N ASP A 102 -39.03 17.65 13.30
CA ASP A 102 -38.52 16.30 13.06
C ASP A 102 -38.50 15.92 11.57
N GLY A 103 -39.46 16.38 10.77
CA GLY A 103 -39.43 16.18 9.30
C GLY A 103 -38.29 16.93 8.62
N VAL A 104 -37.96 18.14 9.09
CA VAL A 104 -36.79 18.90 8.61
C VAL A 104 -35.49 18.19 9.00
N LYS A 105 -35.41 17.62 10.20
CA LYS A 105 -34.24 16.84 10.66
C LYS A 105 -33.99 15.61 9.78
N GLU A 106 -35.02 14.82 9.47
CA GLU A 106 -34.88 13.64 8.60
C GLU A 106 -34.40 14.01 7.19
N SER A 107 -34.90 15.11 6.63
CA SER A 107 -34.46 15.62 5.33
C SER A 107 -33.00 16.08 5.34
N LEU A 108 -32.60 16.83 6.38
CA LEU A 108 -31.21 17.25 6.54
C LEU A 108 -30.28 16.05 6.73
N GLN A 109 -30.69 15.03 7.48
CA GLN A 109 -29.92 13.80 7.67
C GLN A 109 -29.63 13.11 6.33
N GLN A 110 -30.65 12.90 5.49
CA GLN A 110 -30.48 12.26 4.19
C GLN A 110 -29.51 13.03 3.26
N ARG A 111 -29.54 14.37 3.32
CA ARG A 111 -28.68 15.24 2.50
C ARG A 111 -27.25 15.31 3.04
N LEU A 112 -27.09 15.27 4.36
CA LEU A 112 -25.78 15.21 5.02
C LEU A 112 -25.07 13.88 4.71
N ASP A 113 -25.80 12.77 4.67
CA ASP A 113 -25.29 11.46 4.23
C ASP A 113 -24.89 11.43 2.74
N SER A 114 -25.60 12.22 1.91
CA SER A 114 -25.26 12.40 0.49
C SER A 114 -24.06 13.33 0.23
N LYS A 115 -23.45 13.88 1.29
CA LYS A 115 -22.29 14.80 1.26
C LYS A 115 -22.55 16.12 0.53
N GLU A 116 -23.77 16.63 0.57
CA GLU A 116 -24.15 17.90 -0.08
C GLU A 116 -23.59 19.14 0.65
N PHE A 117 -23.46 19.04 1.98
CA PHE A 117 -22.91 20.04 2.90
C PHE A 117 -22.31 19.37 4.15
N ASP A 118 -21.51 20.12 4.92
CA ASP A 118 -20.77 19.60 6.07
C ASP A 118 -21.58 19.72 7.39
N ALA A 119 -22.36 20.77 7.62
CA ALA A 119 -23.28 20.86 8.78
C ALA A 119 -24.50 21.75 8.46
N ALA A 120 -25.56 21.65 9.25
CA ALA A 120 -26.74 22.51 9.11
C ALA A 120 -27.04 23.29 10.40
N LEU A 121 -27.45 24.54 10.24
CA LEU A 121 -28.01 25.39 11.28
C LEU A 121 -29.50 25.58 11.01
N VAL A 122 -30.35 25.19 11.95
CA VAL A 122 -31.80 25.32 11.85
C VAL A 122 -32.27 26.43 12.78
N LEU A 123 -32.89 27.45 12.21
CA LEU A 123 -33.53 28.56 12.90
C LEU A 123 -35.04 28.35 12.83
N THR A 124 -35.65 27.97 13.94
CA THR A 124 -37.09 27.69 13.98
C THR A 124 -37.91 28.98 13.92
N PRO A 125 -39.13 28.96 13.36
CA PRO A 125 -40.03 30.11 13.40
C PRO A 125 -40.32 30.58 14.85
N GLU A 126 -40.44 29.63 15.78
CA GLU A 126 -40.64 29.86 17.22
C GLU A 126 -39.50 30.68 17.85
N PHE A 127 -38.26 30.52 17.37
CA PHE A 127 -37.12 31.31 17.82
C PHE A 127 -37.25 32.79 17.43
N GLY A 128 -37.74 33.07 16.21
CA GLY A 128 -37.99 34.44 15.75
C GLY A 128 -39.09 35.16 16.55
N GLU A 129 -40.16 34.45 16.90
CA GLU A 129 -41.22 34.95 17.77
C GLU A 129 -40.71 35.25 19.19
N TYR A 130 -39.86 34.36 19.72
CA TYR A 130 -39.23 34.54 21.03
C TYR A 130 -38.32 35.77 21.09
N LEU A 131 -37.47 35.98 20.08
CA LEU A 131 -36.62 37.19 20.00
C LEU A 131 -37.45 38.48 19.94
N SER A 132 -38.56 38.46 19.20
CA SER A 132 -39.50 39.59 19.11
C SER A 132 -40.23 39.83 20.44
N TYR A 133 -40.60 38.78 21.15
CA TYR A 133 -41.18 38.85 22.49
C TYR A 133 -40.20 39.45 23.50
N LEU A 134 -38.93 39.01 23.50
CA LEU A 134 -37.89 39.57 24.37
C LEU A 134 -37.70 41.08 24.16
N GLN A 135 -37.72 41.55 22.90
CA GLN A 135 -37.64 42.99 22.62
C GLN A 135 -38.79 43.79 23.25
N LYS A 136 -40.02 43.27 23.21
CA LYS A 136 -41.20 43.91 23.82
C LYS A 136 -41.11 43.95 25.34
N VAL A 137 -40.61 42.87 25.95
CA VAL A 137 -40.41 42.79 27.40
C VAL A 137 -39.38 43.83 27.87
N VAL A 138 -38.25 43.92 27.17
CA VAL A 138 -37.18 44.87 27.50
C VAL A 138 -37.62 46.34 27.32
N ARG A 139 -38.50 46.62 26.36
CA ARG A 139 -39.10 47.95 26.15
C ARG A 139 -40.18 48.32 27.17
N GLY A 140 -40.55 47.41 28.08
CA GLY A 140 -41.63 47.60 29.05
C GLY A 140 -43.03 47.52 28.45
N GLU A 141 -43.18 46.98 27.23
CA GLU A 141 -44.47 46.81 26.55
C GLU A 141 -45.22 45.56 27.04
N THR A 142 -44.54 44.61 27.70
CA THR A 142 -45.11 43.33 28.16
C THR A 142 -44.31 42.79 29.36
N GLU A 143 -44.97 42.12 30.31
CA GLU A 143 -44.29 41.48 31.46
C GLU A 143 -43.78 40.07 31.12
N LEU A 144 -42.65 39.66 31.72
CA LEU A 144 -42.06 38.34 31.50
C LEU A 144 -42.90 37.23 32.17
N GLN A 145 -43.67 36.48 31.40
CA GLN A 145 -44.59 35.46 31.93
C GLN A 145 -44.04 34.02 32.03
N ARG A 146 -42.78 33.70 31.64
CA ARG A 146 -42.28 32.30 31.58
C ARG A 146 -40.99 32.01 32.37
N GLN A 147 -40.98 30.85 33.06
CA GLN A 147 -39.81 30.21 33.69
C GLN A 147 -39.14 29.17 32.75
N HIS A 148 -37.83 29.35 32.58
CA HIS A 148 -36.67 28.48 32.26
C HIS A 148 -36.74 26.98 31.85
N GLY A 149 -37.84 26.46 31.29
CA GLY A 149 -37.91 25.05 30.87
C GLY A 149 -37.33 24.73 29.48
N ASP A 150 -37.97 25.27 28.43
CA ASP A 150 -37.63 25.03 27.03
C ASP A 150 -37.80 26.34 26.26
N LEU A 151 -36.71 27.11 26.14
CA LEU A 151 -36.70 28.31 25.29
C LEU A 151 -36.33 27.86 23.88
N PRO A 152 -37.12 28.19 22.84
CA PRO A 152 -36.79 27.82 21.47
C PRO A 152 -35.46 28.50 21.11
N GLY A 153 -34.52 27.71 20.59
CA GLY A 153 -33.16 28.14 20.28
C GLY A 153 -32.68 27.59 18.94
N PRO A 154 -31.58 28.13 18.40
CA PRO A 154 -30.97 27.58 17.19
C PRO A 154 -30.55 26.13 17.39
N LEU A 155 -30.82 25.26 16.42
CA LEU A 155 -30.41 23.85 16.44
C LEU A 155 -29.29 23.61 15.42
N ILE A 156 -28.16 23.06 15.87
CA ILE A 156 -27.05 22.67 15.00
C ILE A 156 -27.13 21.16 14.74
N VAL A 157 -27.32 20.77 13.48
CA VAL A 157 -27.31 19.37 13.04
C VAL A 157 -25.98 19.08 12.36
N PHE A 158 -25.25 18.08 12.85
CA PHE A 158 -23.93 17.72 12.32
C PHE A 158 -23.70 16.21 12.44
N ASN A 159 -22.79 15.68 11.62
CA ASN A 159 -22.39 14.28 11.66
C ASN A 159 -20.94 14.16 12.15
N SER A 160 -20.78 13.69 13.37
CA SER A 160 -19.48 13.50 13.99
C SER A 160 -18.66 12.32 13.42
N VAL A 161 -19.13 11.57 12.42
CA VAL A 161 -18.27 10.66 11.65
C VAL A 161 -17.42 11.46 10.64
N VAL A 162 -17.90 12.61 10.16
CA VAL A 162 -17.23 13.38 9.12
C VAL A 162 -16.43 14.54 9.74
N ASP A 163 -15.10 14.55 9.55
CA ASP A 163 -14.22 15.57 10.14
C ASP A 163 -14.57 17.01 9.73
N LYS A 164 -14.97 17.22 8.46
CA LYS A 164 -15.42 18.53 7.98
C LYS A 164 -16.68 19.03 8.71
N SER A 165 -17.58 18.12 9.10
CA SER A 165 -18.81 18.42 9.81
C SER A 165 -18.55 18.87 11.26
N LYS A 166 -17.59 18.24 11.93
CA LYS A 166 -17.13 18.66 13.28
C LYS A 166 -16.55 20.07 13.28
N ILE A 167 -15.69 20.36 12.29
CA ILE A 167 -15.08 21.68 12.12
C ILE A 167 -16.17 22.73 11.85
N ALA A 168 -17.16 22.38 11.03
CA ALA A 168 -18.31 23.23 10.75
C ALA A 168 -19.11 23.54 12.03
N ARG A 169 -19.43 22.53 12.86
CA ARG A 169 -20.12 22.71 14.15
C ARG A 169 -19.42 23.71 15.06
N SER A 170 -18.12 23.52 15.31
CA SER A 170 -17.34 24.40 16.19
C SER A 170 -17.39 25.86 15.74
N ARG A 171 -17.27 26.09 14.43
CA ARG A 171 -17.34 27.43 13.82
C ARG A 171 -18.74 28.04 13.90
N ILE A 172 -19.80 27.25 13.70
CA ILE A 172 -21.19 27.70 13.89
C ILE A 172 -21.41 28.10 15.36
N SER A 173 -20.95 27.29 16.31
CA SER A 173 -21.06 27.61 17.74
C SER A 173 -20.36 28.92 18.10
N SER A 174 -19.11 29.12 17.66
CA SER A 174 -18.40 30.39 17.88
C SER A 174 -19.09 31.59 17.23
N LEU A 175 -19.72 31.39 16.06
CA LEU A 175 -20.49 32.43 15.39
C LEU A 175 -21.75 32.79 16.19
N LEU A 176 -22.49 31.81 16.70
CA LEU A 176 -23.68 32.02 17.52
C LEU A 176 -23.36 32.67 18.86
N GLU A 177 -22.27 32.28 19.52
CA GLU A 177 -21.80 32.90 20.77
C GLU A 177 -21.45 34.38 20.56
N GLY A 178 -20.72 34.70 19.48
CA GLY A 178 -20.39 36.08 19.13
C GLY A 178 -21.63 36.91 18.75
N TRP A 179 -22.64 36.29 18.14
CA TRP A 179 -23.91 36.95 17.83
C TRP A 179 -24.76 37.17 19.09
N GLU A 180 -24.83 36.19 19.97
CA GLU A 180 -25.52 36.28 21.27
C GLU A 180 -25.00 37.45 22.09
N GLU A 181 -23.68 37.67 22.13
CA GLU A 181 -23.10 38.81 22.83
C GLU A 181 -23.56 40.15 22.24
N LYS A 182 -23.64 40.26 20.91
CA LYS A 182 -24.14 41.46 20.22
C LYS A 182 -25.62 41.69 20.49
N VAL A 183 -26.43 40.64 20.45
CA VAL A 183 -27.86 40.68 20.76
C VAL A 183 -28.09 41.09 22.22
N ARG A 184 -27.36 40.50 23.16
CA ARG A 184 -27.40 40.85 24.58
C ARG A 184 -27.08 42.32 24.80
N LYS A 185 -25.99 42.84 24.21
CA LYS A 185 -25.64 44.28 24.28
C LYS A 185 -26.76 45.16 23.73
N ARG A 186 -27.34 44.78 22.59
CA ARG A 186 -28.44 45.54 21.98
C ARG A 186 -29.70 45.54 22.84
N LEU A 187 -30.02 44.43 23.49
CA LEU A 187 -31.14 44.34 24.41
C LEU A 187 -30.89 45.20 25.66
N PHE A 188 -29.67 45.19 26.22
CA PHE A 188 -29.29 46.12 27.30
C PHE A 188 -29.41 47.60 26.94
N GLU A 189 -29.10 47.98 25.69
CA GLU A 189 -29.31 49.36 25.21
C GLU A 189 -30.79 49.74 25.13
N LEU A 190 -31.67 48.77 24.87
CA LEU A 190 -33.12 48.98 24.74
C LEU A 190 -33.84 49.04 26.09
N GLY A 191 -33.25 48.50 27.16
CA GLY A 191 -33.81 48.48 28.52
C GLY A 191 -33.05 47.51 29.46
N GLU A 192 -33.49 47.41 30.72
CA GLU A 192 -32.90 46.45 31.67
C GLU A 192 -33.34 45.01 31.37
N LEU A 193 -32.38 44.08 31.32
CA LEU A 193 -32.70 42.67 31.13
C LEU A 193 -33.40 42.12 32.40
N PRO A 194 -34.54 41.41 32.24
CA PRO A 194 -35.23 40.79 33.37
C PRO A 194 -34.34 39.80 34.13
N LEU A 195 -34.48 39.79 35.46
CA LEU A 195 -33.82 38.82 36.34
C LEU A 195 -34.20 37.40 35.91
N GLY A 196 -33.21 36.64 35.44
CA GLY A 196 -33.38 35.28 34.93
C GLY A 196 -32.97 35.09 33.46
N VAL A 197 -32.87 36.14 32.64
CA VAL A 197 -32.47 36.02 31.22
C VAL A 197 -31.04 36.57 31.03
N ALA A 198 -30.06 35.89 31.64
CA ALA A 198 -28.65 36.28 31.53
C ALA A 198 -28.04 35.96 30.15
N THR A 199 -28.53 34.89 29.52
CA THR A 199 -28.17 34.43 28.18
C THR A 199 -29.43 34.41 27.30
N PRO A 200 -29.73 35.50 26.57
CA PRO A 200 -30.94 35.60 25.74
C PRO A 200 -31.06 34.51 24.67
N ILE A 201 -29.94 33.91 24.23
CA ILE A 201 -29.93 32.85 23.21
C ILE A 201 -29.17 31.64 23.76
N SER A 202 -29.85 30.50 23.84
CA SER A 202 -29.25 29.17 24.04
C SER A 202 -29.43 28.36 22.78
N PHE A 203 -28.39 27.67 22.31
CA PHE A 203 -28.45 26.81 21.14
C PHE A 203 -28.27 25.34 21.52
N GLU A 204 -28.90 24.44 20.76
CA GLU A 204 -28.81 23.00 20.93
C GLU A 204 -27.96 22.38 19.82
N THR A 205 -27.27 21.29 20.13
CA THR A 205 -26.50 20.52 19.15
C THR A 205 -27.00 19.11 19.09
N GLN A 206 -27.34 18.65 17.89
CA GLN A 206 -27.77 17.28 17.64
C GLN A 206 -26.79 16.58 16.72
N ASP A 207 -26.17 15.52 17.25
CA ASP A 207 -25.32 14.62 16.50
C ASP A 207 -26.17 13.51 15.88
N ILE A 208 -26.09 13.35 14.56
CA ILE A 208 -26.81 12.32 13.82
C ILE A 208 -25.96 11.05 13.57
N ALA A 209 -24.71 11.04 14.03
CA ALA A 209 -23.87 9.85 13.94
C ALA A 209 -24.30 8.75 14.93
N PRO A 210 -24.36 7.47 14.49
CA PRO A 210 -24.47 6.35 15.41
C PRO A 210 -23.26 6.32 16.37
N GLN A 211 -23.49 6.36 17.69
CA GLN A 211 -22.42 6.41 18.71
C GLN A 211 -21.47 5.19 18.68
N GLU A 212 -21.92 4.04 18.15
CA GLU A 212 -21.08 2.83 17.99
C GLU A 212 -20.09 2.91 16.80
N SER A 213 -20.35 3.75 15.79
CA SER A 213 -19.55 3.76 14.55
C SER A 213 -18.25 4.58 14.66
N GLN A 214 -18.24 5.64 15.46
CA GLN A 214 -17.10 6.58 15.53
C GLN A 214 -15.87 5.98 16.22
N ALA A 215 -16.08 5.27 17.33
CA ALA A 215 -15.00 4.58 18.02
C ALA A 215 -14.45 3.43 17.17
N ALA A 216 -15.33 2.69 16.48
CA ALA A 216 -14.94 1.59 15.62
C ALA A 216 -14.05 2.06 14.46
N GLU A 217 -14.36 3.17 13.79
CA GLU A 217 -13.55 3.73 12.70
C GLU A 217 -12.15 4.18 13.17
N PHE A 218 -12.07 4.90 14.29
CA PHE A 218 -10.78 5.31 14.86
C PHE A 218 -9.90 4.10 15.17
N TRP A 219 -10.47 3.10 15.86
CA TRP A 219 -9.77 1.87 16.19
C TRP A 219 -9.41 1.05 14.94
N ALA A 220 -10.27 1.04 13.91
CA ALA A 220 -10.03 0.34 12.66
C ALA A 220 -8.88 0.94 11.84
N SER A 221 -8.65 2.25 11.97
CA SER A 221 -7.50 2.93 11.36
C SER A 221 -6.16 2.60 12.04
N LEU A 222 -6.15 2.38 13.36
CA LEU A 222 -4.92 2.21 14.14
C LEU A 222 -4.53 0.75 14.41
N ILE A 223 -5.49 -0.11 14.79
CA ILE A 223 -5.24 -1.49 15.23
C ILE A 223 -4.44 -2.30 14.20
N PRO A 224 -4.77 -2.29 12.89
CA PRO A 224 -4.05 -3.12 11.93
C PRO A 224 -2.56 -2.81 11.88
N ILE A 225 -2.20 -1.53 11.88
CA ILE A 225 -0.81 -1.07 11.83
C ILE A 225 -0.07 -1.41 13.10
N MET A 226 -0.71 -1.19 14.26
CA MET A 226 -0.11 -1.54 15.53
C MET A 226 0.12 -3.04 15.62
N LEU A 227 -0.91 -3.87 15.37
CA LEU A 227 -0.77 -5.33 15.38
C LEU A 227 0.32 -5.82 14.42
N LEU A 228 0.41 -5.26 13.21
CA LEU A 228 1.48 -5.56 12.26
C LEU A 228 2.86 -5.22 12.82
N LEU A 229 3.03 -4.00 13.34
CA LEU A 229 4.30 -3.54 13.89
C LEU A 229 4.74 -4.39 15.09
N TRP A 230 3.82 -4.75 15.98
CA TRP A 230 4.11 -5.56 17.16
C TRP A 230 4.36 -7.02 16.84
N THR A 231 3.67 -7.55 15.83
CA THR A 231 3.95 -8.91 15.35
C THR A 231 5.36 -8.98 14.79
N LEU A 232 5.75 -7.97 14.00
CA LEU A 232 7.09 -7.88 13.43
C LEU A 232 8.16 -7.68 14.51
N THR A 233 7.99 -6.73 15.44
CA THR A 233 8.97 -6.48 16.51
C THR A 233 9.05 -7.62 17.53
N GLY A 234 7.93 -8.29 17.80
CA GLY A 234 7.88 -9.49 18.63
C GLY A 234 8.60 -10.69 17.99
N ALA A 235 8.64 -10.77 16.66
CA ALA A 235 9.43 -11.77 15.93
C ALA A 235 10.91 -11.39 15.81
N PHE A 236 11.19 -10.09 15.75
CA PHE A 236 12.50 -9.53 15.45
C PHE A 236 13.59 -9.95 16.44
N TYR A 237 13.43 -9.61 17.73
CA TYR A 237 14.47 -9.89 18.74
C TYR A 237 14.73 -11.39 18.95
N PRO A 238 13.70 -12.25 19.10
CA PRO A 238 13.92 -13.69 19.22
C PRO A 238 14.60 -14.30 18.00
N ALA A 239 14.24 -13.86 16.77
CA ALA A 239 14.88 -14.37 15.56
C ALA A 239 16.38 -14.02 15.50
N VAL A 240 16.74 -12.78 15.86
CA VAL A 240 18.14 -12.33 15.88
C VAL A 240 18.94 -13.11 16.91
N ASP A 241 18.43 -13.27 18.14
CA ASP A 241 19.15 -13.98 19.19
C ASP A 241 19.32 -15.48 18.88
N LEU A 242 18.28 -16.14 18.36
CA LEU A 242 18.29 -17.57 18.03
C LEU A 242 19.17 -17.92 16.83
N CYS A 243 19.46 -16.98 15.93
CA CYS A 243 20.26 -17.22 14.73
C CYS A 243 21.60 -16.50 14.80
N ALA A 244 21.58 -15.17 14.71
CA ALA A 244 22.79 -14.36 14.69
C ALA A 244 23.51 -14.39 16.04
N GLY A 245 22.75 -14.41 17.15
CA GLY A 245 23.31 -14.52 18.50
C GLY A 245 23.94 -15.89 18.78
N GLU A 246 23.33 -17.00 18.36
CA GLU A 246 23.96 -18.32 18.47
C GLU A 246 25.21 -18.47 17.60
N LYS A 247 25.20 -17.86 16.41
CA LYS A 247 26.35 -17.82 15.51
C LYS A 247 27.51 -17.00 16.08
N GLU A 248 27.21 -15.85 16.66
CA GLU A 248 28.20 -15.00 17.36
C GLU A 248 28.80 -15.70 18.59
N ARG A 249 28.02 -16.55 19.26
CA ARG A 249 28.45 -17.34 20.43
C ARG A 249 29.17 -18.65 20.07
N GLY A 250 29.21 -19.04 18.79
CA GLY A 250 29.79 -20.33 18.35
C GLY A 250 29.01 -21.56 18.81
N THR A 251 27.72 -21.41 19.17
CA THR A 251 26.87 -22.52 19.62
C THR A 251 26.09 -23.16 18.47
N LEU A 252 26.04 -22.49 17.32
CA LEU A 252 25.35 -22.97 16.13
C LEU A 252 26.04 -24.20 15.54
N GLU A 253 27.36 -24.24 15.53
CA GLU A 253 28.20 -25.34 15.03
C GLU A 253 27.88 -26.65 15.75
N THR A 254 27.80 -26.60 17.08
CA THR A 254 27.43 -27.75 17.91
C THR A 254 26.03 -28.27 17.58
N LEU A 255 25.08 -27.37 17.29
CA LEU A 255 23.73 -27.75 16.86
C LEU A 255 23.74 -28.40 15.47
N LEU A 256 24.58 -27.92 14.56
CA LEU A 256 24.70 -28.43 13.20
C LEU A 256 25.40 -29.80 13.12
N CYS A 257 26.18 -30.19 14.13
CA CYS A 257 26.78 -31.51 14.30
C CYS A 257 25.81 -32.55 14.89
N GLY A 258 24.65 -32.12 15.40
CA GLY A 258 23.62 -33.01 15.93
C GLY A 258 22.88 -33.82 14.86
N PRO A 259 22.15 -34.88 15.24
CA PRO A 259 21.44 -35.76 14.30
C PRO A 259 20.17 -35.13 13.66
N ALA A 260 19.96 -33.82 13.82
CA ALA A 260 18.78 -33.11 13.31
C ALA A 260 19.00 -32.58 11.89
N LYS A 261 17.99 -32.72 11.03
CA LYS A 261 18.06 -32.15 9.67
C LYS A 261 17.99 -30.63 9.72
N ARG A 262 18.59 -29.94 8.73
CA ARG A 262 18.55 -28.45 8.64
C ARG A 262 17.12 -27.89 8.66
N VAL A 263 16.19 -28.54 7.96
CA VAL A 263 14.75 -28.20 7.99
C VAL A 263 14.17 -28.34 9.41
N GLU A 264 14.57 -29.36 10.17
CA GLU A 264 14.07 -29.58 11.54
C GLU A 264 14.57 -28.50 12.51
N ILE A 265 15.81 -28.02 12.32
CA ILE A 265 16.39 -26.89 13.05
C ILE A 265 15.63 -25.61 12.75
N VAL A 266 15.42 -25.29 11.47
CA VAL A 266 14.69 -24.10 11.03
C VAL A 266 13.27 -24.10 11.58
N THR A 267 12.54 -25.22 11.46
CA THR A 267 11.16 -25.33 11.97
C THR A 267 11.12 -25.19 13.49
N GLY A 268 12.07 -25.78 14.23
CA GLY A 268 12.15 -25.64 15.69
C GLY A 268 12.33 -24.18 16.13
N LYS A 269 13.27 -23.46 15.49
CA LYS A 269 13.52 -22.04 15.76
C LYS A 269 12.33 -21.17 15.36
N LEU A 270 11.72 -21.44 14.19
CA LEU A 270 10.54 -20.71 13.72
C LEU A 270 9.38 -20.78 14.72
N LEU A 271 9.06 -21.97 15.23
CA LEU A 271 7.99 -22.14 16.22
C LEU A 271 8.27 -21.34 17.50
N THR A 272 9.54 -21.27 17.94
CA THR A 272 9.92 -20.45 19.09
C THR A 272 9.69 -18.97 18.80
N VAL A 273 10.15 -18.46 17.66
CA VAL A 273 9.92 -17.05 17.27
C VAL A 273 8.42 -16.74 17.18
N MET A 274 7.62 -17.65 16.62
CA MET A 274 6.17 -17.49 16.51
C MET A 274 5.49 -17.38 17.88
N VAL A 275 5.90 -18.18 18.87
CA VAL A 275 5.33 -18.11 20.23
C VAL A 275 5.61 -16.75 20.87
N PHE A 276 6.84 -16.23 20.76
CA PHE A 276 7.16 -14.90 21.30
C PHE A 276 6.44 -13.78 20.56
N SER A 277 6.42 -13.82 19.23
CA SER A 277 5.70 -12.84 18.40
C SER A 277 4.20 -12.84 18.69
N PHE A 278 3.58 -14.01 18.84
CA PHE A 278 2.17 -14.13 19.23
C PHE A 278 1.93 -13.60 20.65
N ALA A 279 2.78 -13.96 21.62
CA ALA A 279 2.66 -13.49 23.00
C ALA A 279 2.80 -11.97 23.10
N THR A 280 3.78 -11.37 22.41
CA THR A 280 3.95 -9.92 22.29
C THR A 280 2.71 -9.25 21.71
N SER A 281 2.22 -9.76 20.58
CA SER A 281 1.06 -9.17 19.89
C SER A 281 -0.21 -9.27 20.72
N LEU A 282 -0.43 -10.40 21.39
CA LEU A 282 -1.55 -10.60 22.30
C LEU A 282 -1.47 -9.67 23.51
N ALA A 283 -0.29 -9.57 24.15
CA ALA A 283 -0.08 -8.67 25.27
C ALA A 283 -0.35 -7.20 24.90
N ASN A 284 0.06 -6.79 23.68
CA ASN A 284 -0.21 -5.45 23.15
C ASN A 284 -1.69 -5.21 22.86
N LEU A 285 -2.40 -6.21 22.33
CA LEU A 285 -3.85 -6.11 22.11
C LEU A 285 -4.60 -5.96 23.45
N VAL A 286 -4.23 -6.76 24.46
CA VAL A 286 -4.77 -6.63 25.82
C VAL A 286 -4.43 -5.27 26.43
N ALA A 287 -3.21 -4.76 26.22
CA ALA A 287 -2.80 -3.44 26.69
C ALA A 287 -3.65 -2.33 26.06
N ILE A 288 -3.87 -2.36 24.74
CA ILE A 288 -4.75 -1.41 24.03
C ILE A 288 -6.16 -1.46 24.61
N ALA A 289 -6.74 -2.65 24.77
CA ALA A 289 -8.08 -2.82 25.31
C ALA A 289 -8.19 -2.25 26.73
N PHE A 290 -7.20 -2.53 27.59
CA PHE A 290 -7.15 -2.01 28.95
C PHE A 290 -6.96 -0.49 28.98
N THR A 291 -6.04 0.06 28.16
CA THR A 291 -5.80 1.51 28.07
C THR A 291 -7.02 2.24 27.54
N GLY A 292 -7.71 1.71 26.53
CA GLY A 292 -8.95 2.28 26.01
C GLY A 292 -10.02 2.41 27.09
N VAL A 293 -10.31 1.32 27.80
CA VAL A 293 -11.27 1.31 28.92
C VAL A 293 -10.83 2.25 30.04
N PHE A 294 -9.55 2.22 30.43
CA PHE A 294 -9.02 3.06 31.51
C PHE A 294 -9.09 4.57 31.17
N MET A 295 -8.72 4.95 29.95
CA MET A 295 -8.77 6.35 29.50
C MET A 295 -10.20 6.88 29.50
N VAL A 296 -11.12 6.10 28.93
CA VAL A 296 -12.54 6.48 28.84
C VAL A 296 -13.19 6.55 30.22
N ALA A 297 -12.85 5.64 31.14
CA ALA A 297 -13.48 5.56 32.46
C ALA A 297 -12.92 6.52 33.52
N LYS A 298 -11.64 6.91 33.48
CA LYS A 298 -11.00 7.68 34.58
C LYS A 298 -10.49 9.07 34.22
N VAL A 299 -10.14 9.31 32.96
CA VAL A 299 -9.43 10.53 32.57
C VAL A 299 -10.36 11.55 31.90
N MET A 300 -11.49 11.07 31.36
CA MET A 300 -12.28 11.83 30.41
C MET A 300 -13.66 12.15 30.97
N PRO A 301 -14.06 13.44 31.00
CA PRO A 301 -15.40 13.83 31.39
C PRO A 301 -16.42 13.12 30.50
N VAL A 302 -17.40 12.46 31.13
CA VAL A 302 -18.56 11.87 30.46
C VAL A 302 -19.26 12.98 29.67
N GLY A 303 -19.36 12.82 28.34
CA GLY A 303 -19.93 13.82 27.43
C GLY A 303 -18.93 14.65 26.61
N SER A 304 -17.61 14.47 26.79
CA SER A 304 -16.61 15.13 25.93
C SER A 304 -16.48 14.48 24.54
N GLU A 305 -16.19 15.27 23.48
CA GLU A 305 -16.01 14.75 22.12
C GLU A 305 -14.97 13.62 22.03
N LEU A 306 -13.90 13.71 22.83
CA LEU A 306 -12.85 12.69 22.85
C LEU A 306 -13.35 11.38 23.50
N HIS A 307 -14.31 11.45 24.44
CA HIS A 307 -14.94 10.29 25.06
C HIS A 307 -15.78 9.50 24.05
N ALA A 308 -16.52 10.21 23.18
CA ALA A 308 -17.26 9.61 22.06
C ALA A 308 -16.31 9.04 20.98
N LYS A 309 -15.22 9.74 20.65
CA LYS A 309 -14.22 9.28 19.65
C LYS A 309 -13.45 8.02 20.07
N LEU A 310 -13.07 7.90 21.34
CA LEU A 310 -12.31 6.74 21.81
C LEU A 310 -13.22 5.56 22.10
N GLY A 311 -14.40 5.80 22.65
CA GLY A 311 -15.42 4.78 22.97
C GLY A 311 -14.89 3.55 23.70
N VAL A 312 -15.77 2.57 23.93
CA VAL A 312 -15.32 1.27 24.44
C VAL A 312 -14.85 0.44 23.25
N PHE A 313 -13.64 -0.08 23.34
CA PHE A 313 -13.11 -1.01 22.36
C PHE A 313 -14.07 -2.21 22.20
N PRO A 314 -14.54 -2.54 20.98
CA PRO A 314 -15.45 -3.67 20.80
C PRO A 314 -14.74 -4.99 21.11
N GLY A 315 -15.05 -5.57 22.27
CA GLY A 315 -14.39 -6.79 22.77
C GLY A 315 -14.52 -7.99 21.82
N TRP A 316 -15.57 -8.01 20.99
CA TRP A 316 -15.77 -9.07 19.99
C TRP A 316 -14.77 -8.98 18.81
N SER A 317 -14.36 -7.77 18.43
CA SER A 317 -13.36 -7.55 17.36
C SER A 317 -11.97 -8.08 17.75
N ILE A 318 -11.68 -8.21 19.05
CA ILE A 318 -10.47 -8.86 19.57
C ILE A 318 -10.42 -10.33 19.16
N LEU A 319 -11.52 -11.06 19.31
CA LEU A 319 -11.56 -12.51 19.06
C LEU A 319 -11.27 -12.82 17.60
N TRP A 320 -11.84 -12.05 16.66
CA TRP A 320 -11.57 -12.20 15.23
C TRP A 320 -10.16 -11.75 14.85
N SER A 321 -9.62 -10.73 15.53
CA SER A 321 -8.22 -10.31 15.34
C SER A 321 -7.23 -11.43 15.67
N LEU A 322 -7.54 -12.32 16.62
CA LEU A 322 -6.70 -13.48 16.95
C LEU A 322 -6.60 -14.50 15.82
N VAL A 323 -7.65 -14.66 15.02
CA VAL A 323 -7.66 -15.58 13.88
C VAL A 323 -6.69 -15.09 12.81
N VAL A 324 -6.71 -13.79 12.51
CA VAL A 324 -5.80 -13.16 11.54
C VAL A 324 -4.36 -13.08 12.07
N LEU A 325 -4.19 -13.03 13.39
CA LEU A 325 -2.87 -12.95 14.02
C LEU A 325 -2.00 -14.18 13.73
N ILE A 326 -2.57 -15.37 13.63
CA ILE A 326 -1.81 -16.62 13.40
C ILE A 326 -1.01 -16.59 12.08
N PRO A 327 -1.62 -16.37 10.90
CA PRO A 327 -0.88 -16.31 9.64
C PRO A 327 0.09 -15.12 9.60
N LEU A 328 -0.26 -14.01 10.25
CA LEU A 328 0.60 -12.82 10.36
C LEU A 328 1.90 -13.12 11.14
N VAL A 329 1.75 -13.73 12.31
CA VAL A 329 2.85 -14.18 13.18
C VAL A 329 3.74 -15.17 12.44
N ALA A 330 3.14 -16.14 11.75
CA ALA A 330 3.89 -17.12 10.97
C ALA A 330 4.74 -16.44 9.89
N MET A 331 4.13 -15.53 9.12
CA MET A 331 4.78 -14.80 8.04
C MET A 331 5.95 -13.95 8.54
N PHE A 332 5.73 -13.06 9.52
CA PHE A 332 6.80 -12.20 10.02
C PHE A 332 7.87 -12.97 10.79
N SER A 333 7.52 -14.04 11.51
CA SER A 333 8.51 -14.91 12.15
C SER A 333 9.41 -15.59 11.12
N ALA A 334 8.85 -16.06 10.00
CA ALA A 334 9.62 -16.69 8.93
C ALA A 334 10.53 -15.69 8.20
N LEU A 335 10.05 -14.48 7.93
CA LEU A 335 10.85 -13.40 7.32
C LEU A 335 11.98 -12.94 8.24
N SER A 336 11.68 -12.70 9.52
CA SER A 336 12.69 -12.33 10.53
C SER A 336 13.72 -13.43 10.74
N LEU A 337 13.32 -14.70 10.76
CA LEU A 337 14.25 -15.82 10.85
C LEU A 337 15.16 -15.90 9.61
N ALA A 338 14.60 -15.73 8.41
CA ALA A 338 15.35 -15.77 7.16
C ALA A 338 16.40 -14.66 7.08
N ALA A 339 16.06 -13.43 7.46
CA ALA A 339 17.02 -12.33 7.44
C ALA A 339 18.01 -12.38 8.63
N ALA A 340 17.62 -12.89 9.80
CA ALA A 340 18.54 -13.11 10.92
C ALA A 340 19.58 -14.21 10.62
N THR A 341 19.22 -15.23 9.85
CA THR A 341 20.15 -16.30 9.43
C THR A 341 21.29 -15.75 8.55
N PHE A 342 21.03 -14.71 7.78
CA PHE A 342 22.03 -14.07 6.91
C PHE A 342 23.09 -13.28 7.70
N ALA A 343 22.74 -12.81 8.90
CA ALA A 343 23.61 -12.02 9.74
C ALA A 343 24.76 -12.83 10.33
N ARG A 344 25.87 -12.15 10.62
CA ARG A 344 27.02 -12.73 11.34
C ARG A 344 26.97 -12.46 12.82
N SER A 345 26.45 -11.29 13.20
CA SER A 345 26.34 -10.83 14.58
C SER A 345 24.95 -10.35 14.88
N SER A 346 24.62 -10.28 16.16
CA SER A 346 23.34 -9.76 16.63
C SER A 346 23.11 -8.31 16.16
N LYS A 347 24.18 -7.50 16.10
CA LYS A 347 24.12 -6.12 15.58
C LYS A 347 23.78 -6.07 14.09
N GLU A 348 24.43 -6.90 13.28
CA GLU A 348 24.14 -7.00 11.84
C GLU A 348 22.71 -7.52 11.58
N GLY A 349 22.26 -8.48 12.39
CA GLY A 349 20.89 -8.97 12.37
C GLY A 349 19.86 -7.88 12.64
N GLN A 350 20.17 -6.93 13.52
CA GLN A 350 19.32 -5.77 13.76
C GLN A 350 19.21 -4.86 12.53
N TYR A 351 20.33 -4.62 11.83
CA TYR A 351 20.31 -3.79 10.62
C TYR A 351 19.54 -4.44 9.46
N TYR A 352 19.59 -5.77 9.31
CA TYR A 352 18.81 -6.45 8.26
C TYR A 352 17.30 -6.43 8.47
N MET A 353 16.85 -6.03 9.65
CA MET A 353 15.42 -5.96 9.98
C MET A 353 14.83 -4.59 9.69
N MET A 354 15.68 -3.55 9.58
CA MET A 354 15.25 -2.22 9.17
C MET A 354 14.61 -2.21 7.77
N PRO A 355 15.19 -2.84 6.72
CA PRO A 355 14.52 -2.95 5.43
C PRO A 355 13.18 -3.70 5.49
N LEU A 356 13.09 -4.75 6.31
CA LEU A 356 11.84 -5.50 6.50
C LEU A 356 10.75 -4.61 7.12
N MET A 357 11.10 -3.80 8.11
CA MET A 357 10.21 -2.81 8.71
C MET A 357 9.84 -1.67 7.74
N MET A 358 10.82 -1.19 6.96
CA MET A 358 10.63 -0.16 5.94
C MET A 358 9.71 -0.61 4.81
N LEU A 359 9.64 -1.92 4.53
CA LEU A 359 8.69 -2.49 3.57
C LEU A 359 7.32 -2.77 4.21
N ALA A 360 7.29 -3.28 5.45
CA ALA A 360 6.06 -3.63 6.13
C ALA A 360 5.21 -2.40 6.49
N LEU A 361 5.83 -1.27 6.84
CA LEU A 361 5.13 -0.07 7.30
C LEU A 361 4.30 0.60 6.16
N PRO A 362 4.83 0.91 4.97
CA PRO A 362 4.00 1.48 3.89
C PRO A 362 2.89 0.54 3.45
N LEU A 363 3.15 -0.78 3.45
CA LEU A 363 2.13 -1.77 3.10
C LEU A 363 1.01 -1.84 4.14
N SER A 364 1.29 -1.56 5.42
CA SER A 364 0.26 -1.49 6.46
C SER A 364 -0.51 -0.17 6.42
N MET A 365 0.13 0.95 6.05
CA MET A 365 -0.53 2.27 5.89
C MET A 365 -1.69 2.24 4.89
N ILE A 366 -1.70 1.28 3.96
CA ILE A 366 -2.82 1.07 3.03
C ILE A 366 -4.15 0.89 3.77
N SER A 367 -4.16 0.35 5.00
CA SER A 367 -5.40 0.21 5.77
C SER A 367 -6.02 1.55 6.18
N ILE A 368 -5.23 2.61 6.35
CA ILE A 368 -5.75 3.95 6.72
C ILE A 368 -6.42 4.63 5.53
N LEU A 369 -6.03 4.30 4.30
CA LEU A 369 -6.50 5.02 3.13
C LEU A 369 -8.03 4.83 2.96
N PRO A 370 -8.83 5.92 2.95
CA PRO A 370 -10.29 5.83 3.01
C PRO A 370 -10.92 5.21 1.76
N ASN A 371 -10.20 5.18 0.63
CA ASN A 371 -10.68 4.66 -0.65
C ASN A 371 -10.08 3.31 -1.02
N VAL A 372 -9.39 2.63 -0.09
CA VAL A 372 -8.83 1.31 -0.35
C VAL A 372 -9.67 0.27 0.38
N GLU A 373 -10.41 -0.51 -0.41
CA GLU A 373 -11.26 -1.59 0.08
C GLU A 373 -10.55 -2.94 0.05
N LEU A 374 -11.04 -3.87 0.87
CA LEU A 374 -10.64 -5.27 0.81
C LEU A 374 -11.32 -5.94 -0.37
N ASN A 375 -10.56 -6.19 -1.43
CA ASN A 375 -10.99 -6.88 -2.64
C ASN A 375 -10.02 -8.03 -2.95
N LEU A 376 -10.28 -8.76 -4.05
CA LEU A 376 -9.43 -9.90 -4.40
C LEU A 376 -7.97 -9.48 -4.61
N GLY A 377 -7.71 -8.36 -5.28
CA GLY A 377 -6.35 -7.86 -5.52
C GLY A 377 -5.62 -7.48 -4.23
N THR A 378 -6.23 -6.64 -3.39
CA THR A 378 -5.62 -6.18 -2.13
C THR A 378 -5.48 -7.30 -1.10
N SER A 379 -6.37 -8.30 -1.12
CA SER A 379 -6.29 -9.51 -0.28
C SER A 379 -5.09 -10.41 -0.58
N LEU A 380 -4.57 -10.39 -1.82
CA LEU A 380 -3.42 -11.19 -2.22
C LEU A 380 -2.07 -10.56 -1.85
N ILE A 381 -2.08 -9.30 -1.39
CA ILE A 381 -0.88 -8.62 -0.88
C ILE A 381 -0.71 -9.02 0.58
N PRO A 382 0.32 -9.81 0.98
CA PRO A 382 0.32 -10.47 2.28
C PRO A 382 0.21 -9.54 3.50
N VAL A 383 0.91 -8.41 3.48
CA VAL A 383 0.90 -7.42 4.58
C VAL A 383 -0.38 -6.57 4.52
N SER A 384 -0.66 -5.96 3.37
CA SER A 384 -1.81 -5.05 3.18
C SER A 384 -3.16 -5.77 3.28
N GLY A 385 -3.27 -6.97 2.71
CA GLY A 385 -4.45 -7.82 2.81
C GLY A 385 -4.76 -8.21 4.25
N SER A 386 -3.73 -8.55 5.05
CA SER A 386 -3.91 -8.80 6.47
C SER A 386 -4.32 -7.53 7.24
N ALA A 387 -3.76 -6.37 6.88
CA ALA A 387 -4.11 -5.09 7.48
C ALA A 387 -5.58 -4.71 7.20
N LEU A 388 -6.00 -4.82 5.94
CA LEU A 388 -7.36 -4.52 5.50
C LEU A 388 -8.38 -5.53 6.05
N LEU A 389 -8.01 -6.80 6.17
CA LEU A 389 -8.85 -7.81 6.84
C LEU A 389 -9.08 -7.46 8.31
N LEU A 390 -8.04 -7.06 9.03
CA LEU A 390 -8.17 -6.57 10.41
C LEU A 390 -9.04 -5.31 10.48
N ARG A 391 -8.85 -4.35 9.58
CA ARG A 391 -9.68 -3.13 9.52
C ARG A 391 -11.17 -3.48 9.38
N ASN A 392 -11.53 -4.29 8.39
CA ASN A 392 -12.92 -4.69 8.13
C ASN A 392 -13.54 -5.43 9.32
N LEU A 393 -12.75 -6.26 10.03
CA LEU A 393 -13.20 -6.94 11.25
C LEU A 393 -13.44 -5.99 12.42
N VAL A 394 -12.67 -4.90 12.52
CA VAL A 394 -12.87 -3.86 13.55
C VAL A 394 -14.07 -2.99 13.20
N GLU A 395 -14.28 -2.66 11.93
CA GLU A 395 -15.45 -1.95 11.40
C GLU A 395 -16.74 -2.81 11.42
N SER A 396 -16.67 -4.05 11.91
CA SER A 396 -17.78 -5.02 11.93
C SER A 396 -18.35 -5.40 10.55
N GLN A 397 -17.56 -5.23 9.47
CA GLN A 397 -17.88 -5.66 8.10
C GLN A 397 -17.50 -7.13 7.88
N PHE A 398 -18.21 -8.03 8.57
CA PHE A 398 -17.89 -9.46 8.60
C PHE A 398 -18.12 -10.18 7.27
N ASP A 399 -19.07 -9.72 6.46
CA ASP A 399 -19.38 -10.28 5.15
C ASP A 399 -18.20 -10.14 4.18
N VAL A 400 -17.60 -8.94 4.12
CA VAL A 400 -16.39 -8.65 3.34
C VAL A 400 -15.20 -9.40 3.92
N ALA A 401 -15.02 -9.37 5.24
CA ALA A 401 -13.90 -10.02 5.90
C ALA A 401 -13.88 -11.54 5.66
N ILE A 402 -15.01 -12.23 5.83
CA ILE A 402 -15.10 -13.69 5.62
C ILE A 402 -14.86 -14.06 4.16
N ARG A 403 -15.38 -13.28 3.21
CA ARG A 403 -15.20 -13.50 1.76
C ARG A 403 -13.73 -13.51 1.36
N TYR A 404 -12.92 -12.61 1.93
CA TYR A 404 -11.52 -12.44 1.57
C TYR A 404 -10.53 -13.05 2.57
N ALA A 405 -10.99 -13.64 3.68
CA ALA A 405 -10.13 -14.29 4.67
C ALA A 405 -9.25 -15.39 4.07
N LEU A 406 -9.81 -16.26 3.21
CA LEU A 406 -9.06 -17.35 2.59
C LEU A 406 -7.95 -16.85 1.65
N PRO A 407 -8.20 -15.92 0.70
CA PRO A 407 -7.15 -15.27 -0.09
C PRO A 407 -6.02 -14.64 0.75
N VAL A 408 -6.37 -13.92 1.82
CA VAL A 408 -5.39 -13.33 2.74
C VAL A 408 -4.54 -14.41 3.39
N MET A 409 -5.17 -15.42 4.01
CA MET A 409 -4.44 -16.52 4.64
C MET A 409 -3.56 -17.27 3.64
N ALA A 410 -4.03 -17.48 2.41
CA ALA A 410 -3.27 -18.14 1.36
C ALA A 410 -2.04 -17.34 0.95
N SER A 411 -2.16 -16.02 0.77
CA SER A 411 -1.03 -15.16 0.40
C SER A 411 0.02 -15.08 1.52
N SER A 412 -0.40 -14.94 2.78
CA SER A 412 0.48 -14.96 3.96
C SER A 412 1.15 -16.32 4.15
N ALA A 413 0.43 -17.42 3.96
CA ALA A 413 0.98 -18.77 4.01
C ALA A 413 1.98 -19.03 2.88
N PHE A 414 1.71 -18.53 1.67
CA PHE A 414 2.65 -18.61 0.55
C PHE A 414 3.93 -17.81 0.82
N CYS A 415 3.80 -16.59 1.35
CA CYS A 415 4.94 -15.77 1.76
C CYS A 415 5.77 -16.48 2.85
N CYS A 416 5.11 -17.02 3.87
CA CYS A 416 5.74 -17.82 4.93
C CYS A 416 6.48 -19.04 4.35
N TYR A 417 5.85 -19.78 3.44
CA TYR A 417 6.48 -20.92 2.76
C TYR A 417 7.76 -20.52 2.03
N LEU A 418 7.73 -19.42 1.26
CA LEU A 418 8.91 -18.91 0.56
C LEU A 418 10.02 -18.49 1.54
N ALA A 419 9.68 -17.79 2.62
CA ALA A 419 10.62 -17.37 3.65
C ALA A 419 11.27 -18.56 4.36
N VAL A 420 10.51 -19.59 4.73
CA VAL A 420 11.03 -20.83 5.34
C VAL A 420 11.93 -21.60 4.38
N ARG A 421 11.56 -21.66 3.09
CA ARG A 421 12.41 -22.27 2.03
C ARG A 421 13.71 -21.52 1.88
N TRP A 422 13.68 -20.19 1.93
CA TRP A 422 14.87 -19.36 1.86
C TRP A 422 15.75 -19.51 3.09
N ALA A 423 15.19 -19.49 4.31
CA ALA A 423 15.92 -19.77 5.54
C ALA A 423 16.57 -21.17 5.50
N THR A 424 15.83 -22.19 5.08
CA THR A 424 16.34 -23.56 4.91
C THR A 424 17.50 -23.60 3.92
N PHE A 425 17.40 -22.89 2.80
CA PHE A 425 18.49 -22.80 1.83
C PHE A 425 19.74 -22.17 2.45
N GLN A 426 19.59 -21.10 3.23
CA GLN A 426 20.70 -20.44 3.92
C GLN A 426 21.37 -21.34 4.97
N PHE A 427 20.59 -22.11 5.74
CA PHE A 427 21.11 -23.12 6.68
C PHE A 427 21.82 -24.31 5.99
N ASN A 428 21.63 -24.50 4.69
CA ASN A 428 22.40 -25.47 3.90
C ASN A 428 23.66 -24.84 3.26
N SER A 429 23.84 -23.53 3.35
CA SER A 429 24.94 -22.81 2.70
C SER A 429 26.04 -22.45 3.70
N GLU A 430 27.16 -23.17 3.63
CA GLU A 430 28.35 -22.89 4.46
C GLU A 430 28.86 -21.47 4.27
N ALA A 431 28.81 -20.93 3.04
CA ALA A 431 29.20 -19.55 2.75
C ALA A 431 28.37 -18.50 3.49
N VAL A 432 27.13 -18.83 3.88
CA VAL A 432 26.27 -17.93 4.66
C VAL A 432 26.53 -18.14 6.15
N LEU A 433 26.64 -19.40 6.58
CA LEU A 433 26.86 -19.78 7.98
C LEU A 433 28.26 -19.43 8.50
N PHE A 434 29.30 -19.42 7.67
CA PHE A 434 30.70 -19.24 8.09
C PHE A 434 31.39 -18.04 7.42
N ARG A 435 30.62 -16.99 7.10
CA ARG A 435 31.10 -15.83 6.36
C ARG A 435 32.08 -14.99 7.22
N GLU A 436 33.38 -14.96 6.90
CA GLU A 436 34.41 -14.17 7.61
C GLU A 436 34.39 -12.67 7.25
N SER A 437 34.78 -11.80 8.19
CA SER A 437 34.90 -10.36 7.94
C SER A 437 36.10 -10.04 7.05
N GLU A 438 35.90 -9.94 5.74
CA GLU A 438 36.86 -9.26 4.88
C GLU A 438 36.93 -7.79 5.31
N LYS A 439 38.10 -7.35 5.80
CA LYS A 439 38.37 -5.94 6.04
C LYS A 439 38.38 -5.25 4.67
N TRP A 440 37.31 -4.52 4.37
CA TRP A 440 37.17 -3.85 3.09
C TRP A 440 38.07 -2.61 3.03
N ASP A 441 39.01 -2.60 2.09
CA ASP A 441 39.81 -1.43 1.73
C ASP A 441 39.38 -0.95 0.35
N LEU A 442 38.78 0.26 0.29
CA LEU A 442 38.24 0.86 -0.92
C LEU A 442 39.29 0.95 -2.05
N ARG A 443 40.54 1.28 -1.71
CA ARG A 443 41.60 1.48 -2.71
C ARG A 443 42.04 0.17 -3.33
N LEU A 444 42.20 -0.87 -2.49
CA LEU A 444 42.52 -2.22 -2.97
C LEU A 444 41.36 -2.81 -3.77
N TRP A 445 40.12 -2.62 -3.32
CA TRP A 445 38.92 -3.07 -4.01
C TRP A 445 38.76 -2.44 -5.40
N LEU A 446 38.90 -1.11 -5.53
CA LEU A 446 38.86 -0.42 -6.82
C LEU A 446 39.96 -0.89 -7.78
N ARG A 447 41.19 -1.04 -7.28
CA ARG A 447 42.31 -1.57 -8.08
C ARG A 447 42.04 -3.01 -8.55
N GLN A 448 41.50 -3.87 -7.69
CA GLN A 448 41.17 -5.26 -8.03
C GLN A 448 40.03 -5.34 -9.04
N LEU A 449 39.00 -4.50 -8.94
CA LEU A 449 37.88 -4.45 -9.88
C LEU A 449 38.33 -4.21 -11.33
N ILE A 450 39.29 -3.30 -11.52
CA ILE A 450 39.79 -2.94 -12.86
C ILE A 450 40.88 -3.91 -13.34
N ARG A 451 41.72 -4.43 -12.44
CA ARG A 451 42.83 -5.33 -12.80
C ARG A 451 42.38 -6.78 -13.00
N ASN A 452 41.46 -7.26 -12.17
CA ASN A 452 40.97 -8.65 -12.17
C ASN A 452 39.56 -8.73 -12.77
N LYS A 453 39.38 -8.16 -13.97
CA LYS A 453 38.10 -8.23 -14.69
C LYS A 453 37.71 -9.69 -14.94
N PRO A 454 36.53 -10.15 -14.48
CA PRO A 454 36.02 -11.46 -14.85
C PRO A 454 35.73 -11.54 -16.36
N LEU A 455 35.67 -12.76 -16.90
CA LEU A 455 35.29 -12.99 -18.30
C LEU A 455 33.86 -12.51 -18.59
N LEU A 456 32.94 -12.77 -17.66
CA LEU A 456 31.50 -12.45 -17.72
C LEU A 456 31.08 -11.72 -16.44
N PRO A 457 29.91 -11.04 -16.43
CA PRO A 457 29.40 -10.37 -15.24
C PRO A 457 29.27 -11.35 -14.07
N THR A 458 29.48 -10.87 -12.85
CA THR A 458 29.25 -11.66 -11.64
C THR A 458 27.83 -11.44 -11.11
N GLY A 459 27.36 -12.31 -10.22
CA GLY A 459 26.07 -12.10 -9.54
C GLY A 459 26.01 -10.77 -8.78
N GLY A 460 27.13 -10.33 -8.19
CA GLY A 460 27.22 -9.02 -7.53
C GLY A 460 27.07 -7.85 -8.52
N MET A 461 27.72 -7.93 -9.68
CA MET A 461 27.54 -6.92 -10.75
C MET A 461 26.11 -6.89 -11.27
N ALA A 462 25.47 -8.05 -11.44
CA ALA A 462 24.08 -8.14 -11.87
C ALA A 462 23.11 -7.47 -10.88
N ILE A 463 23.26 -7.77 -9.58
CA ILE A 463 22.44 -7.13 -8.53
C ILE A 463 22.71 -5.63 -8.49
N PHE A 464 23.98 -5.21 -8.57
CA PHE A 464 24.33 -3.78 -8.62
C PHE A 464 23.65 -3.07 -9.79
N VAL A 465 23.76 -3.59 -11.02
CA VAL A 465 23.11 -3.00 -12.20
C VAL A 465 21.59 -2.96 -12.03
N ALA A 466 20.97 -4.03 -11.55
CA ALA A 466 19.52 -4.08 -11.34
C ALA A 466 19.04 -3.00 -10.36
N PHE A 467 19.73 -2.82 -9.23
CA PHE A 467 19.42 -1.77 -8.27
C PHE A 467 19.74 -0.37 -8.81
N SER A 468 20.84 -0.19 -9.54
CA SER A 468 21.16 1.08 -10.19
C SER A 468 20.07 1.50 -11.17
N ILE A 469 19.55 0.57 -11.98
CA ILE A 469 18.45 0.84 -12.90
C ILE A 469 17.20 1.29 -12.14
N LEU A 470 16.82 0.59 -11.06
CA LEU A 470 15.66 0.97 -10.25
C LEU A 470 15.81 2.38 -9.64
N MET A 471 16.99 2.69 -9.10
CA MET A 471 17.27 4.01 -8.52
C MET A 471 17.26 5.11 -9.58
N LEU A 472 17.92 4.89 -10.72
CA LEU A 472 17.96 5.85 -11.82
C LEU A 472 16.58 6.07 -12.42
N ARG A 473 15.77 5.01 -12.59
CA ARG A 473 14.37 5.12 -13.05
C ARG A 473 13.51 5.87 -12.05
N TYR A 474 13.66 5.63 -10.76
CA TYR A 474 12.93 6.36 -9.73
C TYR A 474 13.25 7.86 -9.79
N VAL A 475 14.54 8.23 -9.84
CA VAL A 475 14.96 9.63 -9.96
C VAL A 475 14.49 10.25 -11.27
N ALA A 476 14.60 9.53 -12.39
CA ALA A 476 14.14 10.02 -13.68
C ALA A 476 12.62 10.26 -13.70
N ASN A 477 11.83 9.33 -13.15
CA ASN A 477 10.37 9.50 -13.04
C ASN A 477 9.98 10.62 -12.08
N ALA A 478 10.73 10.81 -10.98
CA ALA A 478 10.47 11.90 -10.04
C ALA A 478 10.85 13.28 -10.59
N ALA A 479 11.81 13.34 -11.51
CA ALA A 479 12.23 14.57 -12.19
C ALA A 479 11.51 14.79 -13.53
N ALA A 480 10.73 13.81 -14.01
CA ALA A 480 10.02 13.90 -15.27
C ALA A 480 8.92 14.96 -15.21
N THR A 481 8.80 15.74 -16.27
CA THR A 481 7.70 16.67 -16.48
C THR A 481 6.71 16.06 -17.47
N VAL A 482 5.45 16.49 -17.42
CA VAL A 482 4.45 16.03 -18.40
C VAL A 482 4.88 16.56 -19.78
N PRO A 483 5.07 15.70 -20.79
CA PRO A 483 5.47 16.14 -22.12
C PRO A 483 4.42 17.08 -22.73
N GLU A 484 4.85 18.15 -23.40
CA GLU A 484 3.94 19.07 -24.08
C GLU A 484 3.62 18.61 -25.51
N SER A 485 4.53 17.85 -26.15
CA SER A 485 4.38 17.35 -27.50
C SER A 485 4.72 15.86 -27.62
N TRP A 486 4.29 15.23 -28.73
CA TRP A 486 4.68 13.84 -29.03
C TRP A 486 6.19 13.70 -29.25
N GLN A 487 6.86 14.75 -29.72
CA GLN A 487 8.30 14.77 -29.96
C GLN A 487 9.04 14.70 -28.64
N ASP A 488 8.62 15.52 -27.66
CA ASP A 488 9.17 15.52 -26.31
C ASP A 488 8.95 14.15 -25.65
N PHE A 489 7.74 13.58 -25.78
CA PHE A 489 7.48 12.23 -25.26
C PHE A 489 8.42 11.19 -25.88
N VAL A 490 8.59 11.16 -27.21
CA VAL A 490 9.48 10.21 -27.89
C VAL A 490 10.92 10.39 -27.44
N ILE A 491 11.41 11.63 -27.40
CA ILE A 491 12.80 11.96 -27.07
C ILE A 491 13.07 11.64 -25.61
N ASP A 492 12.25 12.17 -24.69
CA ASP A 492 12.44 12.03 -23.25
C ASP A 492 12.30 10.57 -22.82
N ASN A 493 11.28 9.85 -23.29
CA ASN A 493 11.13 8.44 -22.95
C ASN A 493 12.30 7.60 -23.49
N SER A 494 12.74 7.85 -24.73
CA SER A 494 13.87 7.14 -25.33
C SER A 494 15.19 7.45 -24.61
N LEU A 495 15.47 8.72 -24.33
CA LEU A 495 16.66 9.16 -23.61
C LEU A 495 16.67 8.62 -22.18
N ALA A 496 15.54 8.74 -21.46
CA ALA A 496 15.41 8.20 -20.11
C ALA A 496 15.71 6.70 -20.11
N LEU A 497 15.14 5.93 -21.03
CA LEU A 497 15.39 4.50 -21.13
C LEU A 497 16.86 4.18 -21.47
N ILE A 498 17.46 4.87 -22.43
CA ILE A 498 18.87 4.66 -22.80
C ILE A 498 19.79 4.98 -21.61
N LEU A 499 19.58 6.11 -20.94
CA LEU A 499 20.44 6.58 -19.86
C LEU A 499 20.25 5.81 -18.55
N THR A 500 19.02 5.41 -18.23
CA THR A 500 18.70 4.76 -16.94
C THR A 500 18.75 3.23 -17.01
N VAL A 501 18.51 2.62 -18.18
CA VAL A 501 18.48 1.16 -18.34
C VAL A 501 19.66 0.67 -19.18
N GLY A 502 19.81 1.21 -20.40
CA GLY A 502 20.83 0.75 -21.34
C GLY A 502 22.26 1.05 -20.89
N MET A 503 22.52 2.30 -20.50
CA MET A 503 23.85 2.82 -20.20
C MET A 503 24.50 2.11 -18.99
N PRO A 504 23.82 1.88 -17.84
CA PRO A 504 24.41 1.12 -16.73
C PRO A 504 24.84 -0.29 -17.14
N ALA A 505 24.03 -0.98 -17.95
CA ALA A 505 24.35 -2.31 -18.44
C ALA A 505 25.56 -2.30 -19.40
N ILE A 506 25.56 -1.40 -20.38
CA ILE A 506 26.63 -1.27 -21.37
C ILE A 506 27.96 -0.91 -20.67
N LEU A 507 27.94 0.03 -19.73
CA LEU A 507 29.12 0.41 -18.96
C LEU A 507 29.66 -0.77 -18.16
N VAL A 508 28.81 -1.56 -17.51
CA VAL A 508 29.27 -2.73 -16.75
C VAL A 508 29.86 -3.79 -17.66
N ALA A 509 29.24 -4.05 -18.82
CA ALA A 509 29.77 -4.98 -19.80
C ALA A 509 31.15 -4.54 -20.33
N ILE A 510 31.34 -3.26 -20.67
CA ILE A 510 32.59 -2.76 -21.27
C ILE A 510 33.70 -2.54 -20.24
N ILE A 511 33.38 -1.92 -19.11
CA ILE A 511 34.40 -1.49 -18.13
C ILE A 511 34.83 -2.67 -17.26
N PHE A 512 33.89 -3.50 -16.79
CA PHE A 512 34.15 -4.48 -15.73
C PHE A 512 34.25 -5.93 -16.22
N THR A 513 34.10 -6.21 -17.52
CA THR A 513 34.27 -7.57 -18.06
C THR A 513 35.34 -7.62 -19.15
N ARG A 514 35.90 -8.81 -19.40
CA ARG A 514 36.88 -9.01 -20.50
C ARG A 514 36.22 -9.27 -21.86
N ASN A 515 34.99 -9.78 -21.88
CA ASN A 515 34.29 -10.11 -23.12
C ASN A 515 32.89 -9.43 -23.15
N PRO A 516 32.81 -8.16 -23.59
CA PRO A 516 31.56 -7.40 -23.54
C PRO A 516 30.45 -8.01 -24.40
N LEU A 517 30.79 -8.59 -25.56
CA LEU A 517 29.80 -9.23 -26.44
C LEU A 517 29.19 -10.48 -25.80
N ALA A 518 30.00 -11.31 -25.14
CA ALA A 518 29.49 -12.46 -24.39
C ALA A 518 28.72 -12.03 -23.13
N SER A 519 29.15 -10.95 -22.47
CA SER A 519 28.43 -10.34 -21.34
C SER A 519 27.04 -9.84 -21.72
N LEU A 520 26.85 -9.40 -22.96
CA LEU A 520 25.56 -8.99 -23.52
C LEU A 520 24.82 -10.12 -24.26
N LYS A 521 25.35 -11.36 -24.26
CA LYS A 521 24.83 -12.50 -25.05
C LYS A 521 24.63 -12.20 -26.54
N ILE A 522 25.49 -11.36 -27.13
CA ILE A 522 25.47 -11.09 -28.56
C ILE A 522 26.21 -12.24 -29.27
N GLN A 523 25.47 -13.25 -29.67
CA GLN A 523 25.95 -14.43 -30.40
C GLN A 523 25.05 -14.70 -31.59
N LYS A 524 25.59 -15.29 -32.68
CA LYS A 524 24.78 -15.66 -33.86
C LYS A 524 23.79 -16.78 -33.47
N PRO A 525 22.47 -16.53 -33.49
CA PRO A 525 21.49 -17.57 -33.18
C PRO A 525 21.28 -18.50 -34.38
N ASN A 526 20.65 -19.63 -34.15
CA ASN A 526 20.16 -20.50 -35.21
C ASN A 526 19.01 -19.82 -35.97
N GLY A 527 19.03 -19.86 -37.31
CA GLY A 527 17.98 -19.28 -38.15
C GLY A 527 16.57 -19.80 -37.86
N LEU A 528 16.43 -21.07 -37.46
CA LEU A 528 15.14 -21.61 -37.00
C LEU A 528 14.64 -20.91 -35.73
N ILE A 529 15.54 -20.59 -34.79
CA ILE A 529 15.16 -19.88 -33.56
C ILE A 529 14.75 -18.45 -33.87
N ILE A 530 15.38 -17.79 -34.85
CA ILE A 530 14.93 -16.48 -35.34
C ILE A 530 13.51 -16.58 -35.92
N LEU A 531 13.25 -17.57 -36.78
CA LEU A 531 11.92 -17.76 -37.35
C LEU A 531 10.86 -17.98 -36.25
N LEU A 532 11.16 -18.83 -35.28
CA LEU A 532 10.27 -19.08 -34.14
C LEU A 532 10.09 -17.81 -33.29
N ALA A 533 11.12 -16.99 -33.11
CA ALA A 533 11.05 -15.71 -32.40
C ALA A 533 10.18 -14.67 -33.11
N ILE A 534 10.06 -14.73 -34.44
CA ILE A 534 9.16 -13.87 -35.22
C ILE A 534 7.70 -14.34 -35.09
N VAL A 535 7.48 -15.66 -35.17
CA VAL A 535 6.13 -16.24 -35.21
C VAL A 535 5.48 -16.30 -33.83
N LEU A 536 6.26 -16.56 -32.77
CA LEU A 536 5.75 -16.81 -31.43
C LEU A 536 4.96 -15.63 -30.82
N PRO A 537 5.38 -14.35 -30.94
CA PRO A 537 4.62 -13.20 -30.44
C PRO A 537 3.21 -13.08 -31.03
N LEU A 538 3.01 -13.47 -32.30
CA LEU A 538 1.69 -13.40 -32.96
C LEU A 538 0.66 -14.31 -32.27
N PHE A 539 1.07 -15.52 -31.88
CA PHE A 539 0.20 -16.47 -31.19
C PHE A 539 0.07 -16.20 -29.69
N LEU A 540 1.07 -15.57 -29.09
CA LEU A 540 1.02 -15.16 -27.69
C LEU A 540 0.17 -13.90 -27.47
N HIS A 541 0.09 -13.01 -28.46
CA HIS A 541 -0.55 -11.70 -28.29
C HIS A 541 -2.01 -11.78 -27.76
N PRO A 542 -2.90 -12.65 -28.30
CA PRO A 542 -4.24 -12.83 -27.73
C PRO A 542 -4.23 -13.26 -26.25
N VAL A 543 -3.31 -14.16 -25.87
CA VAL A 543 -3.17 -14.62 -24.48
C VAL A 543 -2.75 -13.48 -23.56
N VAL A 544 -1.81 -12.65 -24.02
CA VAL A 544 -1.30 -11.53 -23.23
C VAL A 544 -2.36 -10.45 -23.04
N LEU A 545 -3.19 -10.17 -24.05
CA LEU A 545 -4.32 -9.24 -23.92
C LEU A 545 -5.35 -9.72 -22.90
N TRP A 546 -5.76 -10.99 -22.96
CA TRP A 546 -6.67 -11.57 -21.96
C TRP A 546 -6.06 -11.63 -20.57
N MET A 547 -4.75 -11.86 -20.47
CA MET A 547 -4.03 -11.75 -19.20
C MET A 547 -4.05 -10.31 -18.67
N GLY A 548 -3.89 -9.31 -19.54
CA GLY A 548 -4.03 -7.88 -19.21
C GLY A 548 -5.40 -7.55 -18.60
N ILE A 549 -6.49 -7.94 -19.28
CA ILE A 549 -7.86 -7.79 -18.76
C ILE A 549 -8.01 -8.48 -17.39
N GLY A 550 -7.52 -9.71 -17.28
CA GLY A 550 -7.58 -10.46 -16.03
C GLY A 550 -6.84 -9.75 -14.89
N ILE A 551 -5.68 -9.15 -15.17
CA ILE A 551 -4.92 -8.35 -14.21
C ILE A 551 -5.69 -7.09 -13.83
N GLU A 552 -6.25 -6.35 -14.79
CA GLU A 552 -7.00 -5.12 -14.55
C GLU A 552 -8.28 -5.37 -13.75
N LYS A 553 -8.96 -6.48 -14.00
CA LYS A 553 -10.14 -6.90 -13.21
C LYS A 553 -9.79 -7.22 -11.75
N ILE A 554 -8.60 -7.77 -11.50
CA ILE A 554 -8.13 -8.06 -10.15
C ILE A 554 -7.57 -6.79 -9.47
N TYR A 555 -6.92 -5.94 -10.25
CA TYR A 555 -6.26 -4.70 -9.83
C TYR A 555 -6.78 -3.53 -10.70
N PRO A 556 -7.95 -2.97 -10.39
CA PRO A 556 -8.53 -1.89 -11.19
C PRO A 556 -7.68 -0.63 -11.09
N ILE A 557 -7.57 0.10 -12.20
CA ILE A 557 -6.89 1.39 -12.23
C ILE A 557 -7.81 2.43 -11.59
N SER A 558 -7.28 3.23 -10.67
CA SER A 558 -8.09 4.25 -9.99
C SER A 558 -8.49 5.37 -10.97
N PRO A 559 -9.66 6.01 -10.79
CA PRO A 559 -10.08 7.11 -11.65
C PRO A 559 -9.06 8.25 -11.71
N GLY A 560 -8.38 8.53 -10.58
CA GLY A 560 -7.30 9.52 -10.52
C GLY A 560 -6.07 9.13 -11.33
N MET A 561 -5.72 7.84 -11.38
CA MET A 561 -4.63 7.35 -12.23
C MET A 561 -5.01 7.40 -13.71
N ASN A 562 -6.25 7.03 -14.07
CA ASN A 562 -6.74 7.18 -15.44
C ASN A 562 -6.70 8.66 -15.89
N ALA A 563 -7.13 9.59 -15.03
CA ALA A 563 -7.04 11.02 -15.31
C ALA A 563 -5.58 11.50 -15.46
N ALA A 564 -4.63 10.92 -14.72
CA ALA A 564 -3.21 11.24 -14.85
C ALA A 564 -2.57 10.68 -16.14
N LEU A 565 -3.08 9.55 -16.65
CA LEU A 565 -2.58 8.92 -17.87
C LEU A 565 -3.23 9.48 -19.14
N ALA A 566 -4.44 10.04 -19.05
CA ALA A 566 -5.19 10.56 -20.20
C ALA A 566 -4.42 11.59 -21.07
N PRO A 567 -3.67 12.57 -20.51
CA PRO A 567 -2.87 13.48 -21.33
C PRO A 567 -1.78 12.75 -22.13
N VAL A 568 -1.14 11.76 -21.53
CA VAL A 568 -0.10 10.95 -22.18
C VAL A 568 -0.70 10.12 -23.30
N GLU A 569 -1.87 9.52 -23.08
CA GLU A 569 -2.60 8.75 -24.09
C GLU A 569 -3.02 9.63 -25.29
N GLN A 570 -3.47 10.86 -25.03
CA GLN A 570 -3.80 11.82 -26.07
C GLN A 570 -2.56 12.21 -26.90
N ILE A 571 -1.42 12.43 -26.26
CA ILE A 571 -0.15 12.72 -26.96
C ILE A 571 0.29 11.53 -27.81
N MET A 572 0.16 10.31 -27.29
CA MET A 572 0.52 9.08 -27.99
C MET A 572 -0.36 8.82 -29.23
N SER A 573 -1.66 9.10 -29.15
CA SER A 573 -2.59 8.94 -30.28
C SER A 573 -2.38 9.99 -31.39
N GLY A 574 -1.88 11.18 -31.04
CA GLY A 574 -1.54 12.22 -32.02
C GLY A 574 -0.20 12.02 -32.74
N ALA A 575 0.60 11.03 -32.31
CA ALA A 575 1.94 10.81 -32.84
C ALA A 575 1.96 9.94 -34.11
N PRO A 576 2.92 10.14 -35.03
CA PRO A 576 3.11 9.23 -36.15
C PRO A 576 3.41 7.80 -35.67
N TRP A 577 2.73 6.80 -36.25
CA TRP A 577 2.86 5.39 -35.83
C TRP A 577 4.31 4.90 -35.77
N TRP A 578 5.17 5.32 -36.70
CA TRP A 578 6.57 4.92 -36.74
C TRP A 578 7.39 5.49 -35.58
N ALA A 579 7.06 6.70 -35.12
CA ALA A 579 7.73 7.35 -34.00
C ALA A 579 7.36 6.67 -32.69
N MET A 580 6.09 6.28 -32.53
CA MET A 580 5.64 5.47 -31.40
C MET A 580 6.30 4.09 -31.41
N LEU A 581 6.31 3.37 -32.55
CA LEU A 581 6.99 2.08 -32.65
C LEU A 581 8.47 2.19 -32.24
N LEU A 582 9.16 3.27 -32.61
CA LEU A 582 10.52 3.51 -32.16
C LEU A 582 10.57 3.63 -30.62
N ALA A 583 9.77 4.53 -30.04
CA ALA A 583 9.82 4.88 -28.62
C ALA A 583 9.34 3.77 -27.66
N ILE A 584 8.33 2.98 -28.03
CA ILE A 584 7.69 2.01 -27.12
C ILE A 584 7.96 0.54 -27.49
N ALA A 585 8.44 0.26 -28.70
CA ALA A 585 8.76 -1.09 -29.13
C ALA A 585 10.26 -1.30 -29.37
N VAL A 586 10.88 -0.51 -30.26
CA VAL A 586 12.27 -0.73 -30.68
C VAL A 586 13.26 -0.37 -29.58
N VAL A 587 13.20 0.85 -29.02
CA VAL A 587 14.15 1.30 -28.00
C VAL A 587 14.03 0.42 -26.73
N PRO A 588 12.84 0.16 -26.16
CA PRO A 588 12.70 -0.76 -25.02
C PRO A 588 13.18 -2.17 -25.34
N GLY A 589 12.75 -2.73 -26.48
CA GLY A 589 13.10 -4.07 -26.90
C GLY A 589 14.61 -4.30 -27.05
N ILE A 590 15.40 -3.25 -27.34
CA ILE A 590 16.86 -3.33 -27.39
C ILE A 590 17.48 -3.12 -26.00
N PHE A 591 17.22 -1.98 -25.37
CA PHE A 591 17.99 -1.56 -24.19
C PHE A 591 17.59 -2.31 -22.92
N GLU A 592 16.32 -2.69 -22.78
CA GLU A 592 15.88 -3.51 -21.66
C GLU A 592 16.41 -4.94 -21.80
N GLU A 593 16.44 -5.50 -23.01
CA GLU A 593 17.01 -6.82 -23.24
C GLU A 593 18.52 -6.85 -22.97
N LEU A 594 19.27 -5.82 -23.39
CA LEU A 594 20.70 -5.67 -23.07
C LEU A 594 20.95 -5.64 -21.55
N ALA A 595 20.09 -4.95 -20.80
CA ALA A 595 20.21 -4.86 -19.35
C ALA A 595 19.80 -6.17 -18.65
N PHE A 596 18.56 -6.63 -18.86
CA PHE A 596 17.97 -7.71 -18.08
C PHE A 596 18.43 -9.10 -18.53
N ARG A 597 18.52 -9.35 -19.84
CA ARG A 597 18.87 -10.68 -20.39
C ARG A 597 20.34 -10.76 -20.78
N GLY A 598 20.92 -9.64 -21.20
CA GLY A 598 22.36 -9.48 -21.38
C GLY A 598 23.09 -9.53 -20.03
N VAL A 599 23.22 -8.40 -19.34
CA VAL A 599 24.10 -8.30 -18.16
C VAL A 599 23.55 -9.00 -16.92
N ILE A 600 22.32 -8.69 -16.52
CA ILE A 600 21.76 -9.14 -15.24
C ILE A 600 21.59 -10.66 -15.22
N LEU A 601 20.89 -11.22 -16.21
CA LEU A 601 20.69 -12.67 -16.31
C LEU A 601 22.02 -13.43 -16.44
N THR A 602 22.96 -12.98 -17.28
CA THR A 602 24.27 -13.63 -17.42
C THR A 602 25.03 -13.65 -16.10
N GLY A 603 25.02 -12.54 -15.34
CA GLY A 603 25.69 -12.47 -14.06
C GLY A 603 25.05 -13.36 -12.99
N LEU A 604 23.73 -13.42 -12.94
CA LEU A 604 22.99 -14.29 -12.02
C LEU A 604 23.20 -15.79 -12.32
N GLN A 605 23.34 -16.17 -13.60
CA GLN A 605 23.59 -17.55 -14.00
C GLN A 605 24.93 -18.13 -13.49
N LYS A 606 25.88 -17.28 -13.05
CA LYS A 606 27.18 -17.73 -12.53
C LYS A 606 27.06 -18.45 -11.18
N ASN A 607 26.20 -17.94 -10.30
CA ASN A 607 26.10 -18.40 -8.91
C ASN A 607 24.75 -19.05 -8.58
N ALA A 608 23.81 -19.09 -9.53
CA ALA A 608 22.46 -19.60 -9.32
C ALA A 608 22.02 -20.54 -10.46
N LYS A 609 21.04 -21.40 -10.18
CA LYS A 609 20.38 -22.20 -11.21
C LYS A 609 19.73 -21.27 -12.23
N ALA A 610 19.74 -21.65 -13.51
CA ALA A 610 19.17 -20.84 -14.58
C ALA A 610 17.71 -20.43 -14.33
N SER A 611 16.89 -21.30 -13.74
CA SER A 611 15.51 -20.97 -13.38
C SER A 611 15.41 -19.84 -12.35
N SER A 612 16.26 -19.86 -11.32
CA SER A 612 16.33 -18.79 -10.31
C SER A 612 16.83 -17.48 -10.93
N ALA A 613 17.83 -17.54 -11.81
CA ALA A 613 18.35 -16.37 -12.51
C ALA A 613 17.30 -15.72 -13.43
N ILE A 614 16.51 -16.53 -14.15
CA ILE A 614 15.38 -16.07 -14.97
C ILE A 614 14.34 -15.37 -14.08
N PHE A 615 13.94 -16.01 -12.98
CA PHE A 615 12.93 -15.46 -12.07
C PHE A 615 13.36 -14.10 -11.50
N VAL A 616 14.59 -13.99 -10.99
CA VAL A 616 15.09 -12.74 -10.40
C VAL A 616 15.26 -11.65 -11.45
N SER A 617 15.79 -11.97 -12.64
CA SER A 617 15.89 -11.00 -13.74
C SER A 617 14.51 -10.50 -14.19
N ALA A 618 13.54 -11.41 -14.35
CA ALA A 618 12.15 -11.06 -14.69
C ALA A 618 11.49 -10.20 -13.60
N ALA A 619 11.75 -10.47 -12.32
CA ALA A 619 11.21 -9.68 -11.21
C ALA A 619 11.70 -8.24 -11.25
N PHE A 620 13.01 -8.02 -11.44
CA PHE A 620 13.56 -6.67 -11.61
C PHE A 620 13.00 -5.96 -12.85
N PHE A 621 12.80 -6.70 -13.95
CA PHE A 621 12.18 -6.18 -15.17
C PHE A 621 10.71 -5.78 -14.97
N GLY A 622 9.94 -6.54 -14.20
CA GLY A 622 8.57 -6.16 -13.82
C GLY A 622 8.54 -4.85 -13.03
N ILE A 623 9.36 -4.77 -11.96
CA ILE A 623 9.36 -3.63 -11.03
C ILE A 623 9.71 -2.30 -11.72
N THR A 624 10.52 -2.29 -12.79
CA THR A 624 10.89 -1.04 -13.48
C THR A 624 9.75 -0.31 -14.17
N HIS A 625 8.61 -0.96 -14.39
CA HIS A 625 7.49 -0.37 -15.13
C HIS A 625 6.62 0.58 -14.27
N GLY A 626 6.78 0.58 -12.94
CA GLY A 626 6.18 1.56 -12.03
C GLY A 626 4.68 1.40 -11.77
N ILE A 627 3.90 0.99 -12.78
CA ILE A 627 2.47 0.68 -12.69
C ILE A 627 2.30 -0.80 -12.36
N LEU A 628 1.46 -1.13 -11.38
CA LEU A 628 1.29 -2.50 -10.87
C LEU A 628 0.84 -3.48 -11.96
N GLN A 629 -0.19 -3.10 -12.73
CA GLN A 629 -0.78 -3.92 -13.79
C GLN A 629 0.27 -4.25 -14.87
N GLN A 630 1.00 -3.22 -15.32
CA GLN A 630 2.09 -3.37 -16.28
C GLN A 630 3.24 -4.20 -15.69
N SER A 631 3.56 -4.03 -14.41
CA SER A 631 4.63 -4.78 -13.73
C SER A 631 4.36 -6.28 -13.70
N ILE A 632 3.11 -6.69 -13.44
CA ILE A 632 2.71 -8.11 -13.42
C ILE A 632 2.79 -8.71 -14.83
N ASN A 633 2.29 -7.99 -15.84
CA ASN A 633 2.37 -8.44 -17.23
C ASN A 633 3.83 -8.54 -17.71
N ALA A 634 4.63 -7.50 -17.47
CA ALA A 634 6.05 -7.45 -17.80
C ALA A 634 6.85 -8.55 -17.10
N PHE A 635 6.52 -8.89 -15.84
CA PHE A 635 7.12 -10.03 -15.15
C PHE A 635 6.87 -11.35 -15.89
N ALA A 636 5.63 -11.61 -16.31
CA ALA A 636 5.26 -12.84 -17.03
C ALA A 636 5.96 -12.95 -18.39
N ILE A 637 5.94 -11.89 -19.20
CA ILE A 637 6.69 -11.81 -20.45
C ILE A 637 8.19 -11.93 -20.19
N GLY A 638 8.66 -11.35 -19.09
CA GLY A 638 10.06 -11.39 -18.70
C GLY A 638 10.57 -12.79 -18.34
N LEU A 639 9.73 -13.65 -17.78
CA LEU A 639 10.03 -15.07 -17.56
C LEU A 639 10.19 -15.82 -18.88
N LEU A 640 9.29 -15.55 -19.85
CA LEU A 640 9.33 -16.11 -21.19
C LEU A 640 10.60 -15.71 -21.94
N LEU A 641 10.88 -14.40 -22.02
CA LEU A 641 12.08 -13.87 -22.68
C LEU A 641 13.36 -14.38 -21.99
N GLY A 642 13.37 -14.42 -20.65
CA GLY A 642 14.48 -15.01 -19.89
C GLY A 642 14.71 -16.48 -20.23
N TYR A 643 13.64 -17.27 -20.35
CA TYR A 643 13.73 -18.67 -20.79
C TYR A 643 14.33 -18.78 -22.20
N VAL A 644 13.81 -18.01 -23.17
CA VAL A 644 14.31 -18.03 -24.55
C VAL A 644 15.78 -17.59 -24.61
N ALA A 645 16.19 -16.55 -23.88
CA ALA A 645 17.58 -16.10 -23.83
C ALA A 645 18.54 -17.18 -23.30
N VAL A 646 18.14 -17.93 -22.27
CA VAL A 646 18.94 -19.04 -21.73
C VAL A 646 19.04 -20.18 -22.74
N ARG A 647 17.93 -20.52 -23.41
CA ARG A 647 17.87 -21.64 -24.37
C ARG A 647 18.59 -21.34 -25.67
N ALA A 648 18.38 -20.16 -26.23
CA ALA A 648 18.99 -19.74 -27.49
C ALA A 648 20.48 -19.41 -27.34
N GLY A 649 20.94 -19.07 -26.13
CA GLY A 649 22.31 -18.61 -25.89
C GLY A 649 22.62 -17.26 -26.57
N SER A 650 21.60 -16.56 -27.05
CA SER A 650 21.69 -15.32 -27.81
C SER A 650 20.57 -14.38 -27.40
N LEU A 651 20.85 -13.09 -27.43
CA LEU A 651 19.90 -12.01 -27.14
C LEU A 651 19.04 -11.64 -28.35
N LEU A 652 19.49 -11.92 -29.58
CA LEU A 652 18.80 -11.47 -30.79
C LEU A 652 17.36 -12.01 -30.90
N PRO A 653 17.08 -13.30 -30.61
CA PRO A 653 15.70 -13.80 -30.60
C PRO A 653 14.80 -13.07 -29.59
N THR A 654 15.32 -12.67 -28.42
CA THR A 654 14.51 -12.01 -27.39
C THR A 654 14.27 -10.55 -27.70
N ILE A 655 15.25 -9.85 -28.29
CA ILE A 655 15.05 -8.49 -28.85
C ILE A 655 13.94 -8.54 -29.90
N ILE A 656 14.00 -9.46 -30.86
CA ILE A 656 12.98 -9.60 -31.91
C ILE A 656 11.60 -9.85 -31.28
N MET A 657 11.51 -10.81 -30.35
CA MET A 657 10.25 -11.11 -29.67
C MET A 657 9.69 -9.90 -28.90
N HIS A 658 10.53 -9.16 -28.19
CA HIS A 658 10.11 -8.01 -27.38
C HIS A 658 9.66 -6.85 -28.27
N VAL A 659 10.43 -6.50 -29.31
CA VAL A 659 10.04 -5.47 -30.28
C VAL A 659 8.72 -5.83 -30.97
N LEU A 660 8.57 -7.09 -31.40
CA LEU A 660 7.32 -7.53 -32.02
C LEU A 660 6.17 -7.54 -31.02
N HIS A 661 6.38 -7.97 -29.79
CA HIS A 661 5.35 -7.98 -28.76
C HIS A 661 4.78 -6.57 -28.51
N ASN A 662 5.65 -5.60 -28.26
CA ASN A 662 5.22 -4.22 -28.02
C ASN A 662 4.64 -3.59 -29.29
N GLY A 663 5.25 -3.85 -30.45
CA GLY A 663 4.79 -3.33 -31.74
C GLY A 663 3.41 -3.83 -32.13
N ILE A 664 3.15 -5.13 -32.00
CA ILE A 664 1.82 -5.73 -32.26
C ILE A 664 0.80 -5.15 -31.27
N THR A 665 1.16 -5.01 -29.99
CA THR A 665 0.25 -4.47 -28.96
C THR A 665 -0.16 -3.03 -29.27
N TYR A 666 0.79 -2.19 -29.69
CA TYR A 666 0.50 -0.82 -30.11
C TYR A 666 -0.32 -0.76 -31.41
N MET A 667 0.07 -1.53 -32.44
CA MET A 667 -0.67 -1.53 -33.70
C MET A 667 -2.11 -2.02 -33.54
N PHE A 668 -2.32 -2.96 -32.61
CA PHE A 668 -3.65 -3.45 -32.25
C PHE A 668 -4.48 -2.38 -31.54
N SER A 669 -3.89 -1.58 -30.65
CA SER A 669 -4.63 -0.51 -29.97
C SER A 669 -5.01 0.66 -30.87
N GLN A 670 -4.28 0.88 -31.98
CA GLN A 670 -4.58 1.95 -32.93
C GLN A 670 -5.64 1.59 -33.99
N ASN A 671 -5.77 0.30 -34.36
CA ASN A 671 -6.58 -0.13 -35.50
C ASN A 671 -7.70 -1.11 -35.10
N ALA A 672 -8.71 -0.63 -34.37
CA ALA A 672 -9.86 -1.44 -33.94
C ALA A 672 -10.82 -1.85 -35.08
N ASP A 673 -10.74 -1.22 -36.26
CA ASP A 673 -11.73 -1.34 -37.35
C ASP A 673 -11.32 -2.27 -38.51
N HIS A 674 -10.69 -3.42 -38.23
CA HIS A 674 -10.37 -4.38 -39.30
C HIS A 674 -11.48 -5.41 -39.55
N GLU A 675 -12.33 -5.15 -40.56
CA GLU A 675 -13.32 -6.10 -41.10
C GLU A 675 -12.73 -7.50 -41.38
N GLN A 676 -11.45 -7.58 -41.76
CA GLN A 676 -10.76 -8.83 -42.12
C GLN A 676 -10.44 -9.74 -40.92
N VAL A 677 -10.36 -9.18 -39.71
CA VAL A 677 -10.04 -9.93 -38.47
C VAL A 677 -11.29 -10.09 -37.59
N ALA A 678 -12.43 -9.52 -37.99
CA ALA A 678 -13.70 -9.55 -37.25
C ALA A 678 -14.13 -10.96 -36.82
N VAL A 679 -13.87 -11.98 -37.65
CA VAL A 679 -14.19 -13.40 -37.34
C VAL A 679 -13.40 -13.92 -36.12
N LEU A 680 -12.24 -13.35 -35.84
CA LEU A 680 -11.39 -13.71 -34.70
C LEU A 680 -11.66 -12.83 -33.47
N MET A 681 -12.51 -11.81 -33.59
CA MET A 681 -12.83 -10.86 -32.52
C MET A 681 -14.19 -11.12 -31.88
N THR A 682 -14.35 -10.61 -30.67
CA THR A 682 -15.60 -10.52 -29.92
C THR A 682 -15.65 -9.14 -29.27
N GLU A 683 -16.84 -8.60 -29.12
CA GLU A 683 -17.03 -7.41 -28.28
C GLU A 683 -16.98 -7.83 -26.80
N TYR A 684 -16.15 -7.15 -26.02
CA TYR A 684 -16.02 -7.34 -24.58
C TYR A 684 -15.97 -5.97 -23.90
N GLU A 685 -16.94 -5.68 -23.04
CA GLU A 685 -17.06 -4.39 -22.31
C GLU A 685 -16.98 -3.15 -23.23
N GLY A 686 -17.53 -3.25 -24.45
CA GLY A 686 -17.56 -2.15 -25.44
C GLY A 686 -16.27 -1.99 -26.25
N GLN A 687 -15.31 -2.91 -26.12
CA GLN A 687 -14.09 -2.94 -26.94
C GLN A 687 -14.00 -4.22 -27.79
N LEU A 688 -13.49 -4.09 -29.02
CA LEU A 688 -13.21 -5.23 -29.91
C LEU A 688 -11.93 -5.94 -29.47
N MET A 689 -12.06 -7.20 -29.05
CA MET A 689 -10.95 -8.01 -28.52
C MET A 689 -10.90 -9.39 -29.19
N TYR A 690 -9.77 -10.08 -29.14
CA TYR A 690 -9.71 -11.47 -29.62
C TYR A 690 -10.71 -12.35 -28.87
N SER A 691 -11.44 -13.22 -29.58
CA SER A 691 -12.31 -14.21 -28.95
C SER A 691 -11.50 -15.09 -27.96
N PRO A 692 -12.08 -15.48 -26.81
CA PRO A 692 -11.43 -16.40 -25.86
C PRO A 692 -10.95 -17.69 -26.53
N VAL A 693 -11.66 -18.18 -27.55
CA VAL A 693 -11.26 -19.36 -28.33
C VAL A 693 -9.94 -19.13 -29.06
N VAL A 694 -9.76 -17.95 -29.66
CA VAL A 694 -8.53 -17.57 -30.35
C VAL A 694 -7.37 -17.47 -29.35
N ALA A 695 -7.62 -16.94 -28.15
CA ALA A 695 -6.63 -16.89 -27.09
C ALA A 695 -6.19 -18.29 -26.64
N VAL A 696 -7.13 -19.21 -26.43
CA VAL A 696 -6.83 -20.60 -26.04
C VAL A 696 -6.04 -21.31 -27.14
N VAL A 697 -6.51 -21.28 -28.39
CA VAL A 697 -5.83 -21.92 -29.52
C VAL A 697 -4.44 -21.31 -29.75
N GLY A 698 -4.33 -19.98 -29.72
CA GLY A 698 -3.05 -19.27 -29.82
C GLY A 698 -2.09 -19.67 -28.71
N GLY A 699 -2.58 -19.79 -27.47
CA GLY A 699 -1.81 -20.27 -26.33
C GLY A 699 -1.28 -21.71 -26.53
N PHE A 700 -2.10 -22.62 -27.03
CA PHE A 700 -1.66 -23.99 -27.34
C PHE A 700 -0.57 -24.01 -28.42
N VAL A 701 -0.74 -23.23 -29.50
CA VAL A 701 0.28 -23.11 -30.55
C VAL A 701 1.57 -22.50 -30.01
N ALA A 702 1.48 -21.45 -29.19
CA ALA A 702 2.63 -20.84 -28.55
C ALA A 702 3.41 -21.82 -27.67
N LEU A 703 2.71 -22.66 -26.89
CA LEU A 703 3.32 -23.73 -26.09
C LEU A 703 4.02 -24.78 -26.96
N LEU A 704 3.44 -25.16 -28.10
CA LEU A 704 4.08 -26.06 -29.06
C LEU A 704 5.35 -25.45 -29.65
N LEU A 705 5.31 -24.19 -30.08
CA LEU A 705 6.49 -23.46 -30.58
C LEU A 705 7.59 -23.36 -29.52
N LEU A 706 7.23 -23.09 -28.26
CA LEU A 706 8.17 -23.10 -27.13
C LEU A 706 8.74 -24.49 -26.86
N TYR A 707 7.94 -25.54 -27.02
CA TYR A 707 8.40 -26.92 -26.94
C TYR A 707 9.39 -27.27 -28.06
N VAL A 708 9.17 -26.77 -29.29
CA VAL A 708 10.11 -26.91 -30.41
C VAL A 708 11.43 -26.19 -30.10
N ILE A 709 11.38 -24.94 -29.61
CA ILE A 709 12.57 -24.22 -29.14
C ILE A 709 13.29 -25.06 -28.09
N HIS A 710 12.55 -25.59 -27.11
CA HIS A 710 13.11 -26.43 -26.06
C HIS A 710 13.84 -27.64 -26.66
N LEU A 711 13.21 -28.43 -27.52
CA LEU A 711 13.82 -29.62 -28.12
C LEU A 711 15.10 -29.29 -28.91
N LYS A 712 15.05 -28.26 -29.76
CA LYS A 712 16.18 -27.89 -30.63
C LYS A 712 17.36 -27.25 -29.90
N THR A 713 17.12 -26.74 -28.70
CA THR A 713 18.16 -26.12 -27.84
C THR A 713 18.57 -27.01 -26.67
N ARG A 714 18.16 -28.30 -26.66
CA ARG A 714 18.56 -29.22 -25.59
C ARG A 714 20.09 -29.34 -25.59
N PRO A 715 20.76 -29.08 -24.45
CA PRO A 715 22.19 -29.34 -24.36
C PRO A 715 22.43 -30.83 -24.58
N ASP A 716 23.37 -31.16 -25.46
CA ASP A 716 23.76 -32.54 -25.73
C ASP A 716 24.18 -33.23 -24.44
N LYS A 717 23.60 -34.40 -24.14
CA LYS A 717 23.91 -35.16 -22.92
C LYS A 717 25.40 -35.48 -22.80
N HIS A 718 26.12 -35.61 -23.92
CA HIS A 718 27.56 -35.85 -23.92
C HIS A 718 28.40 -34.62 -23.52
N LYS A 719 27.98 -33.39 -23.84
CA LYS A 719 28.68 -32.15 -23.43
C LYS A 719 28.51 -31.83 -21.94
N LEU A 720 27.39 -32.22 -21.34
CA LEU A 720 27.14 -32.04 -19.91
C LEU A 720 28.05 -32.89 -19.00
N ILE A 721 28.59 -34.00 -19.52
CA ILE A 721 29.52 -34.87 -18.80
C ILE A 721 30.94 -34.31 -18.87
N SER A 722 31.37 -33.78 -20.03
CA SER A 722 32.70 -33.17 -20.19
C SER A 722 32.86 -31.86 -19.41
N ASP A 723 31.82 -31.01 -19.35
CA ASP A 723 31.88 -29.73 -18.62
C ASP A 723 31.79 -29.91 -17.09
N ARG A 724 31.29 -31.06 -16.59
CA ARG A 724 31.28 -31.38 -15.16
C ARG A 724 32.56 -32.06 -14.67
N PHE A 725 33.33 -32.66 -15.57
CA PHE A 725 34.57 -33.37 -15.25
C PHE A 725 35.67 -33.01 -16.26
N PRO A 726 36.28 -31.82 -16.16
CA PRO A 726 37.32 -31.38 -17.09
C PRO A 726 38.64 -32.19 -17.00
N TYR A 727 38.74 -33.14 -16.07
CA TYR A 727 39.91 -34.00 -15.85
C TYR A 727 39.72 -35.46 -16.30
N VAL A 728 38.67 -35.76 -17.05
CA VAL A 728 38.49 -37.08 -17.67
C VAL A 728 38.66 -36.95 -19.18
N GLN A 729 39.88 -36.65 -19.61
CA GLN A 729 40.43 -37.03 -20.91
C GLN A 729 41.90 -37.35 -20.75
#